data_AF-A0A538L584-F1
#
_entry.id   AF-A0A538L584-F1
#
_cell.length_a   1.000
_cell.length_b   1.000
_cell.length_c   1.000
_cell.angle_alpha   90.00
_cell.angle_beta   90.00
_cell.angle_gamma   90.00
#
_symmetry.space_group_name_H-M   'P 1'
#
loop_
_entity.id
_entity.type
_entity.pdbx_description
1 polymer ?
#
loop_
_entity_poly.entity_id
_entity_poly.type
_entity_poly.pdbx_seq_one_letter_code
_entity_poly.pdbx_strand_id
1 'polypeptide(L)'
;MRVEESIFVDAGADRVWEVISDLPAYAKWMAGVTRWEPEGRKRKGGGARYLMRLQVGSAQVGSLIEVVEWDPPGDLAWTSVTGLDQRGRWRLRERRGQGTQVSLRLSYQSPGGILALAADRVSSPMVRGLLRETLQRLKRNVEGGQIEMTKETPGLRERALMRAGQGVHTVKTLFEAGLIRAQRPDRTLRALIAMQRWGMTPAAGYNAGEAQYPNEVAIIDELGTLTFREVNQRTNRLASSLADAGIGEGDGVGVMCRNHRGFIEATVALSKLGATALFLNTQFAGPQLTEVVKREKPAALIYDEEFTELLEDAATRRKRFVAWHDSDETDDPTLDELIERGDPADPVPPSEPGRAIILTSGTTGTPKGASRKQPESIGPMVSLLSKIPLKAREKTIIVAPLFHSWGFAHFSLALPLGSTLILRRKFDPEQTLAWIERYRVQSAPMVPVMVQRIMELPKSVRQKYDTSSLTSVPLSGSALPGELAIKFMDEFGDILFNLYGSTEVAWATIATPKDLREAPGTAGAPPRGTILRIYDERGRELPRGETGRIFVGNEMLFEGYTGGGGKDLIDGLMATGDVGYLDEANRLFVSGRDDEMIVSGGENVFPREVEDVIAKMKGVGEVAIIGVDDEQFGQRLKAFVAREGSDGPGESDIKQYVKSNLAGYKVPREVEFVKELPRNATGKVLKRELKEMHEKGGSGSSSGSKKSSGQKSSGGKKAGARR
;
A
#
# COMPACT_ATOMS: atom_id res chain seq x y z
N MET A 1 22.16 15.79 29.94
CA MET A 1 20.69 15.91 29.90
C MET A 1 19.99 15.28 31.11
N ARG A 2 18.81 15.79 31.52
CA ARG A 2 17.91 15.22 32.54
C ARG A 2 16.45 15.29 32.06
N VAL A 3 15.76 14.16 32.03
CA VAL A 3 14.33 14.05 31.66
C VAL A 3 13.58 13.36 32.78
N GLU A 4 12.40 13.89 33.10
CA GLU A 4 11.51 13.35 34.12
C GLU A 4 10.09 13.45 33.61
N GLU A 5 9.37 12.34 33.69
CA GLU A 5 7.94 12.27 33.39
C GLU A 5 7.24 11.63 34.58
N SER A 6 5.98 12.00 34.77
CA SER A 6 5.16 11.52 35.87
C SER A 6 3.79 11.11 35.35
N ILE A 7 3.20 10.09 35.97
CA ILE A 7 1.83 9.67 35.73
C ILE A 7 1.13 9.43 37.07
N PHE A 8 -0.20 9.57 37.04
CA PHE A 8 -1.04 9.18 38.16
C PHE A 8 -1.59 7.77 37.93
N VAL A 9 -1.42 6.91 38.94
CA VAL A 9 -1.89 5.52 38.95
C VAL A 9 -2.90 5.36 40.08
N ASP A 10 -4.09 4.86 39.76
CA ASP A 10 -5.19 4.60 40.70
C ASP A 10 -4.97 3.30 41.47
N ALA A 11 -3.85 3.25 42.21
CA ALA A 11 -3.47 2.15 43.08
C ALA A 11 -2.57 2.67 44.22
N GLY A 12 -2.57 1.95 45.35
CA GLY A 12 -1.69 2.23 46.49
C GLY A 12 -0.22 2.03 46.15
N ALA A 13 0.68 2.71 46.87
CA ALA A 13 2.10 2.73 46.54
C ALA A 13 2.75 1.34 46.60
N ASP A 14 2.30 0.48 47.51
CA ASP A 14 2.79 -0.90 47.62
C ASP A 14 2.50 -1.72 46.35
N ARG A 15 1.31 -1.54 45.75
CA ARG A 15 0.93 -2.26 44.53
C ARG A 15 1.75 -1.81 43.32
N VAL A 16 2.01 -0.52 43.22
CA VAL A 16 2.90 0.03 42.18
C VAL A 16 4.34 -0.47 42.42
N TRP A 17 4.77 -0.52 43.69
CA TRP A 17 6.10 -0.97 44.06
C TRP A 17 6.35 -2.44 43.73
N GLU A 18 5.36 -3.32 43.81
CA GLU A 18 5.49 -4.72 43.36
C GLU A 18 5.99 -4.83 41.90
N VAL A 19 5.47 -3.98 41.01
CA VAL A 19 5.86 -3.98 39.59
C VAL A 19 7.22 -3.30 39.39
N ILE A 20 7.47 -2.18 40.08
CA ILE A 20 8.74 -1.45 39.98
C ILE A 20 9.90 -2.23 40.61
N SER A 21 9.66 -3.00 41.66
CA SER A 21 10.73 -3.75 42.34
C SER A 21 11.14 -5.04 41.61
N ASP A 22 10.37 -5.51 40.63
CA ASP A 22 10.74 -6.62 39.73
C ASP A 22 11.69 -6.15 38.60
N LEU A 23 12.90 -5.75 39.00
CA LEU A 23 13.95 -5.29 38.09
C LEU A 23 14.23 -6.27 36.93
N PRO A 24 14.32 -7.61 37.12
CA PRO A 24 14.49 -8.55 36.02
C PRO A 24 13.39 -8.50 34.95
N ALA A 25 12.17 -8.07 35.30
CA ALA A 25 11.07 -7.95 34.35
C ALA A 25 11.12 -6.66 33.51
N TYR A 26 12.02 -5.72 33.80
CA TYR A 26 12.05 -4.42 33.12
C TYR A 26 12.20 -4.54 31.59
N ALA A 27 13.02 -5.48 31.10
CA ALA A 27 13.15 -5.74 29.66
C ALA A 27 11.86 -6.28 28.99
N LYS A 28 10.90 -6.77 29.79
CA LYS A 28 9.61 -7.26 29.27
C LYS A 28 8.61 -6.12 29.07
N TRP A 29 8.69 -5.05 29.86
CA TRP A 29 7.63 -4.03 29.89
C TRP A 29 8.10 -2.58 29.75
N MET A 30 9.31 -2.20 30.19
CA MET A 30 9.81 -0.84 29.98
C MET A 30 10.09 -0.56 28.51
N ALA A 31 9.65 0.60 28.01
CA ALA A 31 9.88 0.99 26.63
C ALA A 31 11.36 1.33 26.41
N GLY A 32 11.92 0.89 25.28
CA GLY A 32 13.31 1.12 24.91
C GLY A 32 14.34 0.26 25.66
N VAL A 33 13.99 -0.41 26.76
CA VAL A 33 14.88 -1.36 27.44
C VAL A 33 14.89 -2.67 26.65
N THR A 34 16.01 -2.99 26.03
CA THR A 34 16.17 -4.22 25.23
C THR A 34 16.89 -5.34 25.99
N ARG A 35 17.58 -4.99 27.08
CA ARG A 35 18.22 -5.93 28.00
C ARG A 35 18.25 -5.36 29.41
N TRP A 36 17.95 -6.19 30.39
CA TRP A 36 18.05 -5.88 31.81
C TRP A 36 18.38 -7.17 32.57
N GLU A 37 19.65 -7.58 32.51
CA GLU A 37 20.07 -8.88 33.02
C GLU A 37 20.92 -8.74 34.28
N PRO A 38 20.62 -9.49 35.34
CA PRO A 38 21.34 -9.34 36.60
C PRO A 38 22.78 -9.87 36.49
N GLU A 39 23.73 -9.06 36.94
CA GLU A 39 25.15 -9.38 37.02
C GLU A 39 25.50 -9.78 38.47
N GLY A 40 25.98 -11.01 38.67
CA GLY A 40 26.25 -11.56 40.01
C GLY A 40 25.04 -12.20 40.69
N ARG A 41 25.18 -12.67 41.94
CA ARG A 41 24.12 -13.45 42.63
C ARG A 41 22.96 -12.62 43.19
N LYS A 42 23.16 -11.31 43.39
CA LYS A 42 22.15 -10.42 43.99
C LYS A 42 21.14 -9.97 42.93
N ARG A 43 19.85 -10.23 43.17
CA ARG A 43 18.74 -10.00 42.21
C ARG A 43 17.78 -8.87 42.60
N LYS A 44 17.98 -8.20 43.74
CA LYS A 44 17.17 -7.06 44.21
C LYS A 44 17.86 -6.32 45.35
N GLY A 45 17.41 -5.11 45.66
CA GLY A 45 17.97 -4.27 46.73
C GLY A 45 19.20 -3.47 46.32
N GLY A 46 19.62 -2.54 47.18
CA GLY A 46 20.84 -1.75 46.98
C GLY A 46 22.08 -2.62 46.77
N GLY A 47 22.93 -2.27 45.81
CA GLY A 47 24.10 -3.04 45.38
C GLY A 47 23.79 -4.17 44.37
N ALA A 48 22.54 -4.35 43.93
CA ALA A 48 22.24 -5.26 42.82
C ALA A 48 22.72 -4.66 41.50
N ARG A 49 23.39 -5.44 40.67
CA ARG A 49 23.95 -4.99 39.38
C ARG A 49 23.22 -5.60 38.21
N TYR A 50 23.10 -4.83 37.13
CA TYR A 50 22.42 -5.25 35.92
C TYR A 50 23.13 -4.76 34.68
N LEU A 51 23.27 -5.62 33.68
CA LEU A 51 23.58 -5.20 32.33
C LEU A 51 22.32 -4.66 31.68
N MET A 52 22.29 -3.33 31.50
CA MET A 52 21.20 -2.62 30.86
C MET A 52 21.57 -2.27 29.42
N ARG A 53 20.64 -2.48 28.48
CA ARG A 53 20.72 -1.91 27.13
C ARG A 53 19.46 -1.14 26.78
N LEU A 54 19.66 0.07 26.28
CA LEU A 54 18.61 0.98 25.83
C LEU A 54 18.72 1.19 24.32
N GLN A 55 17.59 1.10 23.63
CA GLN A 55 17.45 1.50 22.23
C GLN A 55 17.05 2.98 22.19
N VAL A 56 17.89 3.82 21.59
CA VAL A 56 17.62 5.23 21.34
C VAL A 56 17.88 5.51 19.87
N GLY A 57 16.81 5.69 19.09
CA GLY A 57 16.86 5.77 17.64
C GLY A 57 17.30 4.42 17.05
N SER A 58 18.26 4.47 16.12
CA SER A 58 18.94 3.30 15.58
C SER A 58 20.09 2.79 16.45
N ALA A 59 20.49 3.53 17.49
CA ALA A 59 21.62 3.19 18.34
C ALA A 59 21.20 2.34 19.54
N GLN A 60 22.03 1.32 19.86
CA GLN A 60 21.98 0.63 21.15
C GLN A 60 23.08 1.14 22.07
N VAL A 61 22.66 1.58 23.25
CA VAL A 61 23.58 2.02 24.31
C VAL A 61 23.51 1.03 25.46
N GLY A 62 24.65 0.45 25.82
CA GLY A 62 24.78 -0.49 26.93
C GLY A 62 25.51 0.13 28.11
N SER A 63 25.10 -0.21 29.32
CA SER A 63 25.83 0.14 30.54
C SER A 63 25.63 -0.94 31.59
N LEU A 64 26.69 -1.24 32.32
CA LEU A 64 26.52 -1.94 33.59
C LEU A 64 26.00 -0.91 34.59
N ILE A 65 24.89 -1.20 35.26
CA ILE A 65 24.31 -0.34 36.28
C ILE A 65 24.33 -1.01 37.65
N GLU A 66 24.32 -0.21 38.70
CA GLU A 66 24.17 -0.65 40.09
C GLU A 66 23.01 0.11 40.74
N VAL A 67 22.15 -0.62 41.44
CA VAL A 67 21.08 -0.04 42.25
C VAL A 67 21.72 0.62 43.47
N VAL A 68 21.64 1.94 43.57
CA VAL A 68 22.26 2.72 44.65
C VAL A 68 21.26 3.13 45.73
N GLU A 69 19.97 3.07 45.43
CA GLU A 69 18.90 3.42 46.37
C GLU A 69 17.76 2.42 46.21
N TRP A 70 17.28 1.92 47.34
CA TRP A 70 16.17 0.97 47.42
C TRP A 70 15.43 1.22 48.72
N ASP A 71 14.42 2.07 48.65
CA ASP A 71 13.59 2.49 49.79
C ASP A 71 12.12 2.18 49.48
N PRO A 72 11.63 0.97 49.79
CA PRO A 72 10.26 0.56 49.50
C PRO A 72 9.23 1.25 50.42
N PRO A 73 8.05 1.67 49.92
CA PRO A 73 7.61 1.72 48.53
C PRO A 73 7.89 3.09 47.85
N GLY A 74 8.90 3.85 48.29
CA GLY A 74 9.09 5.27 47.98
C GLY A 74 10.05 5.59 46.82
N ASP A 75 11.29 5.15 46.89
CA ASP A 75 12.35 5.56 45.95
C ASP A 75 13.24 4.38 45.53
N LEU A 76 13.50 4.23 44.23
CA LEU A 76 14.47 3.29 43.67
C LEU A 76 15.37 4.06 42.72
N ALA A 77 16.70 3.96 42.88
CA ALA A 77 17.63 4.61 41.97
C ALA A 77 18.80 3.70 41.59
N TRP A 78 19.31 3.92 40.38
CA TRP A 78 20.50 3.25 39.87
C TRP A 78 21.44 4.25 39.19
N THR A 79 22.72 3.88 39.14
CA THR A 79 23.75 4.62 38.42
C THR A 79 24.55 3.67 37.53
N SER A 80 25.09 4.15 36.43
CA SER A 80 26.08 3.41 35.64
C SER A 80 27.37 3.18 36.43
N VAL A 81 27.87 1.95 36.38
CA VAL A 81 29.21 1.54 36.84
C VAL A 81 30.21 1.63 35.69
N THR A 82 29.79 1.23 34.48
CA THR A 82 30.60 1.33 33.25
C THR A 82 29.72 1.73 32.06
N GLY A 83 30.33 2.30 31.02
CA GLY A 83 29.63 2.79 29.84
C GLY A 83 29.27 4.27 29.94
N LEU A 84 28.13 4.66 29.37
CA LEU A 84 27.66 6.03 29.35
C LEU A 84 27.23 6.45 30.77
N ASP A 85 27.68 7.62 31.26
CA ASP A 85 27.29 8.11 32.59
C ASP A 85 25.78 8.38 32.58
N GLN A 86 25.03 7.51 33.26
CA GLN A 86 23.59 7.59 33.34
C GLN A 86 23.06 7.21 34.72
N ARG A 87 21.94 7.83 35.08
CA ARG A 87 21.23 7.64 36.34
C ARG A 87 19.75 7.54 36.09
N GLY A 88 19.11 6.52 36.65
CA GLY A 88 17.67 6.39 36.65
C GLY A 88 17.10 6.41 38.06
N ARG A 89 15.90 6.96 38.22
CA ARG A 89 15.20 6.99 39.49
C ARG A 89 13.69 6.84 39.30
N TRP A 90 13.11 5.89 40.02
CA TRP A 90 11.69 5.83 40.31
C TRP A 90 11.39 6.55 41.61
N ARG A 91 10.28 7.29 41.64
CA ARG A 91 9.76 7.93 42.84
C ARG A 91 8.24 7.79 42.91
N LEU A 92 7.75 7.26 44.02
CA LEU A 92 6.34 7.06 44.29
C LEU A 92 5.94 7.98 45.44
N ARG A 93 4.86 8.73 45.26
CA ARG A 93 4.27 9.57 46.30
C ARG A 93 2.78 9.28 46.36
N GLU A 94 2.37 8.57 47.40
CA GLU A 94 0.97 8.26 47.65
C GLU A 94 0.22 9.52 48.10
N ARG A 95 -0.97 9.73 47.54
CA ARG A 95 -1.90 10.76 47.98
C ARG A 95 -3.05 10.08 48.69
N ARG A 96 -3.25 10.40 49.99
CA ARG A 96 -4.28 9.78 50.83
C ARG A 96 -5.64 9.77 50.11
N GLY A 97 -6.16 8.57 49.84
CA GLY A 97 -7.48 8.34 49.26
C GLY A 97 -7.61 8.65 47.75
N GLN A 98 -6.50 8.86 47.02
CA GLN A 98 -6.56 9.23 45.60
C GLN A 98 -5.70 8.34 44.68
N GLY A 99 -4.70 7.61 45.19
CA GLY A 99 -3.78 6.80 44.38
C GLY A 99 -2.32 7.27 44.48
N THR A 100 -1.46 6.82 43.57
CA THR A 100 -0.01 7.05 43.62
C THR A 100 0.48 7.88 42.45
N GLN A 101 1.17 8.99 42.75
CA GLN A 101 1.94 9.71 41.74
C GLN A 101 3.28 9.00 41.52
N VAL A 102 3.49 8.50 40.31
CA VAL A 102 4.71 7.78 39.92
C VAL A 102 5.53 8.66 39.00
N SER A 103 6.81 8.85 39.32
CA SER A 103 7.75 9.60 38.50
C SER A 103 8.93 8.73 38.12
N LEU A 104 9.31 8.78 36.84
CA LEU A 104 10.52 8.16 36.32
C LEU A 104 11.43 9.26 35.78
N ARG A 105 12.64 9.34 36.33
CA ARG A 105 13.68 10.25 35.89
C ARG A 105 14.83 9.48 35.29
N LEU A 106 15.32 9.93 34.13
CA LEU A 106 16.55 9.47 33.52
C LEU A 106 17.47 10.67 33.27
N SER A 107 18.72 10.56 33.72
CA SER A 107 19.78 11.56 33.48
C SER A 107 20.95 10.88 32.80
N TYR A 108 21.60 11.54 31.86
CA TYR A 108 22.84 11.04 31.25
C TYR A 108 23.75 12.17 30.78
N GLN A 109 25.06 11.90 30.70
CA GLN A 109 26.06 12.78 30.10
C GLN A 109 26.46 12.26 28.71
N SER A 110 26.42 13.14 27.70
CA SER A 110 26.92 12.85 26.36
C SER A 110 28.45 12.89 26.34
N PRO A 111 29.14 11.96 25.66
CA PRO A 111 30.61 11.98 25.60
C PRO A 111 31.11 13.11 24.67
N GLY A 112 31.63 14.19 25.27
CA GLY A 112 32.65 15.13 24.73
C GLY A 112 32.38 15.98 23.47
N GLY A 113 32.33 17.32 23.62
CA GLY A 113 32.58 18.32 22.55
C GLY A 113 31.41 19.27 22.21
N ILE A 114 31.67 20.34 21.42
CA ILE A 114 30.71 21.40 21.00
C ILE A 114 29.39 20.84 20.40
N LEU A 115 29.40 19.59 19.92
CA LEU A 115 28.24 18.80 19.45
C LEU A 115 27.28 18.31 20.56
N ALA A 116 27.67 18.36 21.83
CA ALA A 116 26.87 17.83 22.95
C ALA A 116 25.55 18.60 23.17
N LEU A 117 25.51 19.91 22.92
CA LEU A 117 24.30 20.73 23.04
C LEU A 117 23.26 20.41 21.93
N ALA A 118 23.71 20.00 20.75
CA ALA A 118 22.85 19.61 19.63
C ALA A 118 22.28 18.19 19.83
N ALA A 119 23.10 17.25 20.32
CA ALA A 119 22.65 15.89 20.65
C ALA A 119 21.59 15.88 21.76
N ASP A 120 21.73 16.73 22.78
CA ASP A 120 20.78 16.86 23.89
C ASP A 120 19.42 17.46 23.43
N ARG A 121 19.39 18.38 22.46
CA ARG A 121 18.13 18.90 21.89
C ARG A 121 17.38 17.88 21.03
N VAL A 122 18.10 16.97 20.35
CA VAL A 122 17.53 15.94 19.47
C VAL A 122 17.05 14.71 20.24
N SER A 123 17.74 14.34 21.33
CA SER A 123 17.42 13.14 22.10
C SER A 123 16.37 13.35 23.20
N SER A 124 16.14 14.59 23.66
CA SER A 124 15.17 14.88 24.72
C SER A 124 13.73 14.48 24.42
N PRO A 125 13.16 14.83 23.25
CA PRO A 125 11.79 14.42 22.91
C PRO A 125 11.65 12.89 22.81
N MET A 126 12.67 12.20 22.29
CA MET A 126 12.68 10.75 22.16
C MET A 126 12.72 10.03 23.51
N VAL A 127 13.64 10.44 24.39
CA VAL A 127 13.75 9.89 25.75
C VAL A 127 12.47 10.20 26.52
N ARG A 128 11.89 11.39 26.36
CA ARG A 128 10.61 11.76 26.96
C ARG A 128 9.47 10.86 26.49
N GLY A 129 9.40 10.54 25.20
CA GLY A 129 8.45 9.58 24.63
C GLY A 129 8.58 8.19 25.26
N LEU A 130 9.82 7.68 25.39
CA LEU A 130 10.10 6.40 26.04
C LEU A 130 9.67 6.37 27.52
N LEU A 131 9.93 7.46 28.27
CA LEU A 131 9.50 7.55 29.67
C LEU A 131 7.97 7.57 29.79
N ARG A 132 7.27 8.33 28.94
CA ARG A 132 5.80 8.36 28.90
C ARG A 132 5.22 6.99 28.57
N GLU A 133 5.74 6.32 27.56
CA GLU A 133 5.25 4.99 27.18
C GLU A 133 5.48 3.98 28.32
N THR A 134 6.64 4.03 28.97
CA THR A 134 6.96 3.18 30.13
C THR A 134 5.97 3.41 31.28
N LEU A 135 5.68 4.67 31.61
CA LEU A 135 4.72 5.04 32.64
C LEU A 135 3.28 4.60 32.28
N GLN A 136 2.89 4.70 31.02
CA GLN A 136 1.60 4.23 30.53
C GLN A 136 1.47 2.69 30.59
N ARG A 137 2.54 1.95 30.26
CA ARG A 137 2.57 0.48 30.39
C ARG A 137 2.50 0.05 31.85
N LEU A 138 3.22 0.74 32.74
CA LEU A 138 3.13 0.54 34.18
C LEU A 138 1.71 0.76 34.69
N LYS A 139 1.09 1.89 34.33
CA LYS A 139 -0.30 2.23 34.71
C LYS A 139 -1.27 1.12 34.30
N ARG A 140 -1.21 0.68 33.03
CA ARG A 140 -2.06 -0.43 32.53
C ARG A 140 -1.82 -1.75 33.27
N ASN A 141 -0.58 -2.06 33.63
CA ASN A 141 -0.26 -3.30 34.37
C ASN A 141 -0.84 -3.25 35.79
N VAL A 142 -0.68 -2.11 36.47
CA VAL A 142 -1.12 -1.94 37.85
C VAL A 142 -2.65 -1.86 37.97
N GLU A 143 -3.31 -1.12 37.07
CA GLU A 143 -4.77 -0.90 37.08
C GLU A 143 -5.57 -2.02 36.38
N GLY A 144 -4.95 -2.74 35.44
CA GLY A 144 -5.65 -3.61 34.50
C GLY A 144 -5.73 -5.10 34.84
N GLY A 145 -5.34 -5.53 36.06
CA GLY A 145 -5.54 -6.89 36.56
C GLY A 145 -5.05 -8.06 35.67
N GLN A 146 -3.80 -8.49 35.87
CA GLN A 146 -3.17 -9.76 35.39
C GLN A 146 -3.39 -10.19 33.92
N ILE A 147 -2.31 -10.14 33.13
CA ILE A 147 -2.20 -10.93 31.90
C ILE A 147 -1.94 -12.39 32.28
N GLU A 148 -2.89 -13.28 32.02
CA GLU A 148 -2.68 -14.73 32.00
C GLU A 148 -1.61 -15.08 30.96
N MET A 149 -0.52 -15.68 31.43
CA MET A 149 0.49 -16.29 30.57
C MET A 149 0.12 -17.74 30.25
N THR A 150 -0.56 -17.99 29.13
CA THR A 150 -0.58 -19.34 28.51
C THR A 150 -0.63 -19.30 26.98
N LYS A 151 0.54 -19.46 26.36
CA LYS A 151 0.88 -20.54 25.39
C LYS A 151 2.27 -20.26 24.83
N GLU A 152 3.03 -21.34 24.66
CA GLU A 152 4.47 -21.37 24.46
C GLU A 152 4.94 -20.39 23.38
N THR A 153 5.73 -19.43 23.83
CA THR A 153 6.39 -18.44 23.00
C THR A 153 7.81 -18.93 22.72
N PRO A 154 8.33 -18.87 21.47
CA PRO A 154 9.68 -19.31 21.13
C PRO A 154 10.73 -18.68 22.06
N GLY A 155 11.72 -19.46 22.48
CA GLY A 155 12.67 -19.08 23.52
C GLY A 155 13.49 -17.83 23.15
N LEU A 156 14.06 -17.15 24.16
CA LEU A 156 14.92 -15.96 23.99
C LEU A 156 16.08 -16.16 22.99
N ARG A 157 16.61 -17.39 22.88
CA ARG A 157 17.61 -17.76 21.86
C ARG A 157 17.02 -17.79 20.46
N GLU A 158 15.83 -18.34 20.26
CA GLU A 158 15.14 -18.34 18.95
C GLU A 158 14.73 -16.94 18.53
N ARG A 159 14.27 -16.09 19.47
CA ARG A 159 13.95 -14.68 19.20
C ARG A 159 15.21 -13.85 18.87
N ALA A 160 16.33 -14.11 19.52
CA ALA A 160 17.61 -13.48 19.20
C ALA A 160 18.17 -13.97 17.85
N LEU A 161 18.04 -15.27 17.54
CA LEU A 161 18.39 -15.84 16.23
C LEU A 161 17.47 -15.32 15.12
N MET A 162 16.18 -15.17 15.37
CA MET A 162 15.23 -14.57 14.43
C MET A 162 15.49 -13.08 14.20
N ARG A 163 15.83 -12.30 15.24
CA ARG A 163 16.14 -10.86 15.12
C ARG A 163 17.53 -10.58 14.54
N ALA A 164 18.54 -11.38 14.89
CA ALA A 164 19.84 -11.35 14.23
C ALA A 164 19.74 -11.78 12.76
N GLY A 165 18.93 -12.81 12.48
CA GLY A 165 18.57 -13.23 11.13
C GLY A 165 17.86 -12.13 10.35
N GLN A 166 16.89 -11.42 10.95
CA GLN A 166 16.21 -10.28 10.33
C GLN A 166 17.17 -9.12 10.03
N GLY A 167 18.04 -8.74 10.96
CA GLY A 167 19.03 -7.67 10.74
C GLY A 167 20.04 -8.00 9.64
N VAL A 168 20.63 -9.20 9.67
CA VAL A 168 21.54 -9.68 8.61
C VAL A 168 20.83 -9.74 7.27
N HIS A 169 19.56 -10.16 7.25
CA HIS A 169 18.83 -10.29 6.02
C HIS A 169 18.37 -8.96 5.44
N THR A 170 18.02 -7.99 6.28
CA THR A 170 17.78 -6.60 5.86
C THR A 170 19.04 -6.01 5.23
N VAL A 171 20.19 -6.13 5.89
CA VAL A 171 21.49 -5.68 5.34
C VAL A 171 21.79 -6.38 4.02
N LYS A 172 21.59 -7.70 3.94
CA LYS A 172 21.74 -8.47 2.70
C LYS A 172 20.81 -7.97 1.59
N THR A 173 19.54 -7.72 1.90
CA THR A 173 18.53 -7.25 0.92
C THR A 173 18.92 -5.86 0.39
N LEU A 174 19.34 -4.95 1.27
CA LEU A 174 19.82 -3.62 0.89
C LEU A 174 21.13 -3.67 0.08
N PHE A 175 22.04 -4.59 0.44
CA PHE A 175 23.27 -4.82 -0.29
C PHE A 175 23.01 -5.40 -1.69
N GLU A 176 22.14 -6.41 -1.78
CA GLU A 176 21.70 -7.00 -3.05
C GLU A 176 20.99 -5.97 -3.92
N ALA A 177 20.20 -5.07 -3.32
CA ALA A 177 19.60 -3.93 -4.00
C ALA A 177 20.61 -2.83 -4.36
N GLY A 178 21.88 -2.91 -3.93
CA GLY A 178 22.91 -1.94 -4.26
C GLY A 178 22.84 -0.62 -3.48
N LEU A 179 22.02 -0.55 -2.42
CA LEU A 179 21.87 0.62 -1.54
C LEU A 179 23.05 0.81 -0.58
N ILE A 180 23.84 -0.25 -0.36
CA ILE A 180 25.05 -0.22 0.46
C ILE A 180 26.27 -0.22 -0.47
N ARG A 181 26.72 0.97 -0.90
CA ARG A 181 27.91 1.17 -1.74
C ARG A 181 28.78 2.31 -1.21
N ALA A 182 30.07 2.29 -1.52
CA ALA A 182 30.99 3.38 -1.21
C ALA A 182 30.56 4.65 -1.96
N GLN A 183 29.99 5.60 -1.22
CA GLN A 183 29.57 6.91 -1.72
C GLN A 183 30.44 8.00 -1.11
N ARG A 184 30.49 9.15 -1.76
CA ARG A 184 31.15 10.34 -1.21
C ARG A 184 30.51 10.71 0.15
N PRO A 185 31.26 10.70 1.27
CA PRO A 185 30.68 10.92 2.59
C PRO A 185 29.91 12.22 2.74
N ASP A 186 30.35 13.28 2.04
CA ASP A 186 29.69 14.59 2.04
C ASP A 186 28.31 14.57 1.36
N ARG A 187 28.12 13.73 0.34
CA ARG A 187 26.84 13.56 -0.36
C ARG A 187 25.89 12.67 0.44
N THR A 188 26.42 11.60 1.02
CA THR A 188 25.66 10.73 1.92
C THR A 188 25.13 11.49 3.12
N LEU A 189 25.96 12.35 3.74
CA LEU A 189 25.53 13.19 4.85
C LEU A 189 24.40 14.15 4.44
N ARG A 190 24.52 14.81 3.28
CA ARG A 190 23.47 15.69 2.76
C ARG A 190 22.16 14.95 2.47
N ALA A 191 22.23 13.75 1.91
CA ALA A 191 21.06 12.91 1.70
C ALA A 191 20.38 12.49 3.01
N LEU A 192 21.17 12.15 4.03
CA LEU A 192 20.64 11.83 5.37
C LEU A 192 20.00 13.06 6.03
N ILE A 193 20.61 14.24 5.90
CA ILE A 193 20.02 15.51 6.36
C ILE A 193 18.70 15.77 5.64
N ALA A 194 18.62 15.57 4.33
CA ALA A 194 17.39 15.72 3.56
C ALA A 194 16.30 14.76 4.05
N MET A 195 16.62 13.48 4.25
CA MET A 195 15.69 12.48 4.79
C MET A 195 15.20 12.83 6.21
N GLN A 196 16.10 13.35 7.05
CA GLN A 196 15.73 13.81 8.39
C GLN A 196 14.83 15.05 8.35
N ARG A 197 15.09 15.97 7.42
CA ARG A 197 14.40 17.25 7.29
C ARG A 197 13.01 17.12 6.66
N TRP A 198 12.84 16.19 5.72
CA TRP A 198 11.63 16.02 4.92
C TRP A 198 10.84 14.75 5.23
N GLY A 199 11.34 13.87 6.11
CA GLY A 199 10.75 12.56 6.39
C GLY A 199 10.88 11.58 5.23
N MET A 200 10.18 10.43 5.27
CA MET A 200 10.11 9.50 4.13
C MET A 200 9.06 9.95 3.12
N THR A 201 9.31 11.08 2.46
CA THR A 201 8.36 11.72 1.52
C THR A 201 8.94 11.85 0.11
N PRO A 202 8.10 12.09 -0.92
CA PRO A 202 8.58 12.44 -2.26
C PRO A 202 9.57 13.61 -2.29
N ALA A 203 9.34 14.63 -1.46
CA ALA A 203 10.27 15.75 -1.29
C ALA A 203 11.66 15.28 -0.84
N ALA A 204 11.72 14.39 0.17
CA ALA A 204 12.98 13.85 0.66
C ALA A 204 13.73 13.04 -0.39
N GLY A 205 12.99 12.25 -1.18
CA GLY A 205 13.54 11.45 -2.27
C GLY A 205 14.31 12.27 -3.29
N TYR A 206 13.71 13.34 -3.81
CA TYR A 206 14.38 14.19 -4.81
C TYR A 206 15.45 15.11 -4.22
N ASN A 207 15.30 15.58 -2.98
CA ASN A 207 16.38 16.31 -2.29
C ASN A 207 17.61 15.41 -2.06
N ALA A 208 17.40 14.17 -1.62
CA ALA A 208 18.47 13.18 -1.46
C ALA A 208 19.07 12.75 -2.80
N GLY A 209 18.23 12.62 -3.83
CA GLY A 209 18.63 12.34 -5.20
C GLY A 209 19.52 13.43 -5.78
N GLU A 210 19.14 14.71 -5.65
CA GLU A 210 20.00 15.83 -6.06
C GLU A 210 21.32 15.84 -5.29
N ALA A 211 21.31 15.58 -3.99
CA ALA A 211 22.54 15.56 -3.20
C ALA A 211 23.51 14.45 -3.63
N GLN A 212 23.00 13.27 -4.00
CA GLN A 212 23.81 12.10 -4.36
C GLN A 212 24.18 12.08 -5.84
N TYR A 213 23.20 12.30 -6.72
CA TYR A 213 23.23 12.03 -8.15
C TYR A 213 22.69 13.22 -8.98
N PRO A 214 23.15 14.46 -8.74
CA PRO A 214 22.49 15.66 -9.27
C PRO A 214 22.36 15.67 -10.79
N ASN A 215 23.35 15.14 -11.50
CA ASN A 215 23.43 15.17 -12.96
C ASN A 215 23.00 13.83 -13.58
N GLU A 216 22.54 12.86 -12.79
CA GLU A 216 21.98 11.62 -13.32
C GLU A 216 20.52 11.85 -13.74
N VAL A 217 20.09 11.14 -14.78
CA VAL A 217 18.73 11.24 -15.31
C VAL A 217 17.75 10.66 -14.29
N ALA A 218 16.76 11.46 -13.91
CA ALA A 218 15.71 11.07 -12.98
C ALA A 218 14.41 10.71 -13.71
N ILE A 219 14.05 11.45 -14.75
CA ILE A 219 12.80 11.25 -15.52
C ILE A 219 13.11 11.27 -17.01
N ILE A 220 12.46 10.36 -17.75
CA ILE A 220 12.37 10.35 -19.21
C ILE A 220 10.89 10.20 -19.56
N ASP A 221 10.35 11.10 -20.37
CA ASP A 221 9.00 11.00 -20.94
C ASP A 221 8.98 11.56 -22.37
N GLU A 222 7.79 11.80 -22.94
CA GLU A 222 7.66 12.29 -24.31
C GLU A 222 8.23 13.71 -24.53
N LEU A 223 8.42 14.51 -23.48
CA LEU A 223 9.06 15.83 -23.54
C LEU A 223 10.59 15.77 -23.34
N GLY A 224 11.17 14.57 -23.27
CA GLY A 224 12.62 14.38 -23.12
C GLY A 224 13.04 13.98 -21.70
N THR A 225 14.19 14.50 -21.24
CA THR A 225 14.85 14.04 -20.02
C THR A 225 15.02 15.14 -18.99
N LEU A 226 14.85 14.79 -17.71
CA LEU A 226 15.19 15.64 -16.57
C LEU A 226 16.14 14.90 -15.63
N THR A 227 17.16 15.59 -15.15
CA THR A 227 18.09 15.13 -14.11
C THR A 227 17.50 15.29 -12.71
N PHE A 228 18.08 14.62 -11.71
CA PHE A 228 17.65 14.78 -10.31
C PHE A 228 17.69 16.23 -9.83
N ARG A 229 18.72 16.99 -10.25
CA ARG A 229 18.82 18.43 -9.97
C ARG A 229 17.67 19.21 -10.59
N GLU A 230 17.41 19.00 -11.88
CA GLU A 230 16.35 19.73 -12.59
C GLU A 230 14.98 19.44 -11.99
N VAL A 231 14.68 18.18 -11.67
CA VAL A 231 13.41 17.83 -11.00
C VAL A 231 13.31 18.51 -9.63
N ASN A 232 14.37 18.52 -8.82
CA ASN A 232 14.30 19.17 -7.50
C ASN A 232 14.09 20.68 -7.62
N GLN A 233 14.81 21.35 -8.53
CA GLN A 233 14.69 22.79 -8.76
C GLN A 233 13.33 23.18 -9.34
N ARG A 234 12.84 22.44 -10.34
CA ARG A 234 11.52 22.67 -10.93
C ARG A 234 10.42 22.52 -9.88
N THR A 235 10.52 21.51 -9.03
CA THR A 235 9.52 21.29 -7.97
C THR A 235 9.65 22.24 -6.78
N ASN A 236 10.82 22.84 -6.52
CA ASN A 236 10.95 23.96 -5.57
C ASN A 236 10.16 25.18 -6.08
N ARG A 237 10.38 25.55 -7.34
CA ARG A 237 9.69 26.68 -7.99
C ARG A 237 8.19 26.44 -8.07
N LEU A 238 7.78 25.22 -8.44
CA LEU A 238 6.36 24.86 -8.45
C LEU A 238 5.74 24.96 -7.05
N ALA A 239 6.44 24.48 -6.01
CA ALA A 239 5.96 24.61 -4.63
C ALA A 239 5.79 26.09 -4.24
N SER A 240 6.75 26.96 -4.58
CA SER A 240 6.65 28.40 -4.35
C SER A 240 5.41 29.00 -5.01
N SER A 241 5.21 28.74 -6.31
CA SER A 241 4.07 29.29 -7.06
C SER A 241 2.73 28.75 -6.58
N LEU A 242 2.66 27.48 -6.18
CA LEU A 242 1.45 26.92 -5.56
C LEU A 242 1.17 27.54 -4.18
N ALA A 243 2.21 27.86 -3.40
CA ALA A 243 2.08 28.60 -2.14
C ALA A 243 1.59 30.03 -2.36
N ASP A 244 2.09 30.74 -3.36
CA ASP A 244 1.61 32.06 -3.77
C ASP A 244 0.15 31.99 -4.26
N ALA A 245 -0.20 30.88 -4.90
CA ALA A 245 -1.58 30.51 -5.19
C ALA A 245 -2.32 29.94 -3.97
N GLY A 246 -1.86 30.19 -2.74
CA GLY A 246 -2.58 29.91 -1.49
C GLY A 246 -2.80 28.43 -1.17
N ILE A 247 -2.00 27.51 -1.72
CA ILE A 247 -1.98 26.10 -1.35
C ILE A 247 -0.91 25.90 -0.28
N GLY A 248 -1.25 25.27 0.83
CA GLY A 248 -0.31 25.03 1.91
C GLY A 248 -0.56 23.74 2.68
N GLU A 249 0.00 23.70 3.88
CA GLU A 249 -0.09 22.57 4.78
C GLU A 249 -1.55 22.28 5.17
N GLY A 250 -1.96 21.01 5.04
CA GLY A 250 -3.32 20.57 5.34
C GLY A 250 -4.32 20.71 4.19
N ASP A 251 -3.99 21.44 3.12
CA ASP A 251 -4.85 21.52 1.93
C ASP A 251 -4.83 20.20 1.15
N GLY A 252 -5.99 19.81 0.60
CA GLY A 252 -6.08 18.75 -0.39
C GLY A 252 -5.98 19.29 -1.82
N VAL A 253 -5.21 18.65 -2.69
CA VAL A 253 -5.13 18.98 -4.11
C VAL A 253 -5.42 17.74 -4.93
N GLY A 254 -6.44 17.80 -5.78
CA GLY A 254 -6.78 16.72 -6.71
C GLY A 254 -5.76 16.68 -7.85
N VAL A 255 -5.19 15.52 -8.12
CA VAL A 255 -4.22 15.30 -9.20
C VAL A 255 -4.81 14.29 -10.18
N MET A 256 -5.19 14.75 -11.37
CA MET A 256 -5.79 13.96 -12.44
C MET A 256 -4.89 13.97 -13.68
N CYS A 257 -3.76 13.28 -13.56
CA CYS A 257 -2.72 13.24 -14.59
C CYS A 257 -2.46 11.81 -15.08
N ARG A 258 -2.04 11.68 -16.33
CA ARG A 258 -1.48 10.46 -16.90
C ARG A 258 -0.06 10.23 -16.36
N ASN A 259 0.62 9.19 -16.85
CA ASN A 259 1.99 8.91 -16.47
C ASN A 259 2.97 9.81 -17.25
N HIS A 260 3.32 10.97 -16.70
CA HIS A 260 4.35 11.88 -17.23
C HIS A 260 4.99 12.70 -16.10
N ARG A 261 5.98 13.55 -16.42
CA ARG A 261 6.68 14.39 -15.44
C ARG A 261 5.77 15.27 -14.59
N GLY A 262 4.67 15.79 -15.15
CA GLY A 262 3.74 16.69 -14.44
C GLY A 262 3.08 16.03 -13.22
N PHE A 263 2.74 14.73 -13.28
CA PHE A 263 2.29 13.97 -12.11
C PHE A 263 3.36 13.95 -11.01
N ILE A 264 4.62 13.70 -11.38
CA ILE A 264 5.74 13.63 -10.46
C ILE A 264 6.02 15.01 -9.86
N GLU A 265 6.07 16.04 -10.69
CA GLU A 265 6.35 17.41 -10.29
C GLU A 265 5.28 17.94 -9.33
N ALA A 266 4.00 17.73 -9.64
CA ALA A 266 2.89 18.07 -8.77
C ALA A 266 2.98 17.33 -7.42
N THR A 267 3.19 16.02 -7.45
CA THR A 267 3.28 15.21 -6.23
C THR A 267 4.42 15.66 -5.31
N VAL A 268 5.59 15.97 -5.88
CA VAL A 268 6.76 16.41 -5.12
C VAL A 268 6.58 17.84 -4.61
N ALA A 269 6.01 18.75 -5.41
CA ALA A 269 5.72 20.12 -4.98
C ALA A 269 4.70 20.16 -3.84
N LEU A 270 3.61 19.39 -3.94
CA LEU A 270 2.63 19.25 -2.86
C LEU A 270 3.26 18.64 -1.59
N SER A 271 4.12 17.63 -1.76
CA SER A 271 4.90 17.08 -0.64
C SER A 271 5.81 18.12 0.02
N LYS A 272 6.36 19.08 -0.74
CA LYS A 272 7.19 20.17 -0.21
C LYS A 272 6.36 21.20 0.58
N LEU A 273 5.08 21.34 0.25
CA LEU A 273 4.15 22.25 0.94
C LEU A 273 3.45 21.63 2.16
N GLY A 274 3.60 20.32 2.39
CA GLY A 274 2.77 19.62 3.38
C GLY A 274 1.31 19.46 2.93
N ALA A 275 1.02 19.70 1.66
CA ALA A 275 -0.30 19.51 1.06
C ALA A 275 -0.55 18.02 0.78
N THR A 276 -1.81 17.64 0.80
CA THR A 276 -2.26 16.28 0.50
C THR A 276 -2.55 16.13 -0.99
N ALA A 277 -1.84 15.22 -1.66
CA ALA A 277 -2.14 14.84 -3.03
C ALA A 277 -3.28 13.80 -3.05
N LEU A 278 -4.42 14.17 -3.61
CA LEU A 278 -5.56 13.28 -3.85
C LEU A 278 -5.49 12.77 -5.30
N PHE A 279 -5.09 11.53 -5.49
CA PHE A 279 -4.94 10.97 -6.83
C PHE A 279 -6.30 10.57 -7.42
N LEU A 280 -6.70 11.28 -8.47
CA LEU A 280 -7.96 11.10 -9.17
C LEU A 280 -7.78 10.13 -10.33
N ASN A 281 -8.77 9.27 -10.55
CA ASN A 281 -8.70 8.29 -11.61
C ASN A 281 -9.03 8.92 -12.97
N THR A 282 -8.10 8.79 -13.91
CA THR A 282 -8.23 9.27 -15.31
C THR A 282 -9.30 8.57 -16.15
N GLN A 283 -10.03 7.60 -15.58
CA GLN A 283 -11.17 6.92 -16.19
C GLN A 283 -12.51 7.19 -15.48
N PHE A 284 -12.57 8.11 -14.52
CA PHE A 284 -13.86 8.51 -13.97
C PHE A 284 -14.74 9.19 -15.01
N ALA A 285 -16.05 8.92 -14.94
CA ALA A 285 -17.04 9.75 -15.60
C ALA A 285 -17.26 11.05 -14.80
N GLY A 286 -17.68 12.12 -15.47
CA GLY A 286 -17.87 13.46 -14.88
C GLY A 286 -18.71 13.48 -13.60
N PRO A 287 -19.87 12.78 -13.53
CA PRO A 287 -20.68 12.71 -12.32
C PRO A 287 -19.93 12.08 -11.13
N GLN A 288 -19.22 10.97 -11.36
CA GLN A 288 -18.46 10.27 -10.33
C GLN A 288 -17.30 11.12 -9.81
N LEU A 289 -16.60 11.80 -10.73
CA LEU A 289 -15.54 12.75 -10.40
C LEU A 289 -16.06 13.90 -9.54
N THR A 290 -17.22 14.47 -9.92
CA THR A 290 -17.88 15.54 -9.18
C THR A 290 -18.27 15.11 -7.77
N GLU A 291 -18.79 13.90 -7.57
CA GLU A 291 -19.09 13.35 -6.24
C GLU A 291 -17.83 13.24 -5.37
N VAL A 292 -16.74 12.71 -5.92
CA VAL A 292 -15.46 12.58 -5.21
C VAL A 292 -14.94 13.96 -4.81
N VAL A 293 -14.91 14.92 -5.73
CA VAL A 293 -14.41 16.28 -5.47
C VAL A 293 -15.32 17.04 -4.48
N LYS A 294 -16.63 16.81 -4.49
CA LYS A 294 -17.56 17.35 -3.48
C LYS A 294 -17.31 16.77 -2.09
N ARG A 295 -16.99 15.47 -2.01
CA ARG A 295 -16.72 14.78 -0.74
C ARG A 295 -15.37 15.15 -0.14
N GLU A 296 -14.32 15.07 -0.94
CA GLU A 296 -12.93 15.28 -0.48
C GLU A 296 -12.56 16.77 -0.40
N LYS A 297 -13.32 17.65 -1.06
CA LYS A 297 -13.17 19.12 -1.01
C LYS A 297 -11.73 19.62 -1.24
N PRO A 298 -11.02 19.20 -2.31
CA PRO A 298 -9.70 19.74 -2.60
C PRO A 298 -9.78 21.24 -2.88
N ALA A 299 -8.77 21.98 -2.43
CA ALA A 299 -8.59 23.42 -2.65
C ALA A 299 -8.24 23.75 -4.11
N ALA A 300 -7.54 22.84 -4.78
CA ALA A 300 -7.12 22.98 -6.17
C ALA A 300 -7.16 21.65 -6.93
N LEU A 301 -7.13 21.73 -8.26
CA LEU A 301 -7.04 20.60 -9.18
C LEU A 301 -5.86 20.83 -10.13
N ILE A 302 -4.97 19.84 -10.20
CA ILE A 302 -3.87 19.74 -11.16
C ILE A 302 -4.22 18.60 -12.12
N TYR A 303 -4.27 18.86 -13.42
CA TYR A 303 -4.86 17.91 -14.36
C TYR A 303 -4.27 18.05 -15.77
N ASP A 304 -4.40 17.02 -16.60
CA ASP A 304 -4.00 17.09 -18.01
C ASP A 304 -5.12 17.73 -18.83
N GLU A 305 -4.76 18.55 -19.83
CA GLU A 305 -5.70 19.29 -20.70
C GLU A 305 -6.82 18.40 -21.27
N GLU A 306 -6.55 17.12 -21.55
CA GLU A 306 -7.56 16.16 -22.05
C GLU A 306 -8.76 15.96 -21.10
N PHE A 307 -8.65 16.38 -19.84
CA PHE A 307 -9.71 16.27 -18.83
C PHE A 307 -10.45 17.58 -18.54
N THR A 308 -10.16 18.67 -19.26
CA THR A 308 -10.74 20.01 -19.01
C THR A 308 -12.28 19.97 -18.96
N GLU A 309 -12.92 19.40 -19.98
CA GLU A 309 -14.39 19.31 -20.06
C GLU A 309 -14.96 18.41 -18.96
N LEU A 310 -14.29 17.30 -18.66
CA LEU A 310 -14.72 16.34 -17.64
C LEU A 310 -14.74 16.96 -16.23
N LEU A 311 -13.88 17.95 -16.00
CA LEU A 311 -13.69 18.63 -14.73
C LEU A 311 -14.57 19.87 -14.54
N GLU A 312 -15.31 20.34 -15.54
CA GLU A 312 -16.04 21.62 -15.51
C GLU A 312 -16.90 21.78 -14.23
N ASP A 313 -17.77 20.81 -13.95
CA ASP A 313 -18.61 20.79 -12.76
C ASP A 313 -17.80 20.61 -11.47
N ALA A 314 -16.82 19.70 -11.48
CA ALA A 314 -16.02 19.36 -10.32
C ALA A 314 -15.10 20.52 -9.88
N ALA A 315 -14.60 21.29 -10.84
CA ALA A 315 -13.64 22.37 -10.64
C ALA A 315 -14.29 23.71 -10.25
N THR A 316 -15.63 23.79 -10.25
CA THR A 316 -16.35 25.01 -9.85
C THR A 316 -15.85 25.54 -8.50
N ARG A 317 -15.44 26.82 -8.48
CA ARG A 317 -14.88 27.55 -7.32
C ARG A 317 -13.58 26.96 -6.74
N ARG A 318 -12.80 26.24 -7.55
CA ARG A 318 -11.48 25.72 -7.18
C ARG A 318 -10.41 26.27 -8.12
N LYS A 319 -9.17 26.31 -7.64
CA LYS A 319 -8.02 26.65 -8.49
C LYS A 319 -7.75 25.49 -9.43
N ARG A 320 -7.36 25.80 -10.67
CA ARG A 320 -7.16 24.86 -11.77
C ARG A 320 -5.77 25.11 -12.35
N PHE A 321 -5.02 24.03 -12.61
CA PHE A 321 -3.68 24.09 -13.19
C PHE A 321 -3.48 22.94 -14.18
N VAL A 322 -2.93 23.24 -15.35
CA VAL A 322 -2.70 22.24 -16.40
C VAL A 322 -1.31 21.64 -16.26
N ALA A 323 -1.22 20.32 -16.08
CA ALA A 323 0.02 19.55 -15.91
C ALA A 323 0.61 19.03 -17.21
N TRP A 324 -0.23 18.93 -18.24
CA TRP A 324 0.17 18.56 -19.59
C TRP A 324 -0.83 19.17 -20.57
N HIS A 325 -0.32 19.75 -21.64
CA HIS A 325 -1.12 20.26 -22.74
C HIS A 325 -0.52 19.80 -24.07
N ASP A 326 -1.39 19.57 -25.05
CA ASP A 326 -1.03 19.32 -26.43
C ASP A 326 -1.32 20.55 -27.32
N SER A 327 -2.16 21.49 -26.85
CA SER A 327 -2.45 22.77 -27.50
C SER A 327 -1.38 23.85 -27.22
N ASP A 328 -1.30 24.86 -28.09
CA ASP A 328 -0.36 25.98 -27.91
C ASP A 328 -0.79 26.95 -26.77
N GLU A 329 -2.09 27.04 -26.49
CA GLU A 329 -2.68 27.88 -25.44
C GLU A 329 -3.64 27.06 -24.57
N THR A 330 -3.72 27.38 -23.27
CA THR A 330 -4.63 26.76 -22.31
C THR A 330 -5.41 27.81 -21.53
N ASP A 331 -6.66 27.50 -21.15
CA ASP A 331 -7.52 28.43 -20.39
C ASP A 331 -7.05 28.65 -18.95
N ASP A 332 -6.35 27.67 -18.37
CA ASP A 332 -5.76 27.77 -17.04
C ASP A 332 -4.23 27.86 -17.09
N PRO A 333 -3.59 28.37 -16.01
CA PRO A 333 -2.13 28.38 -15.91
C PRO A 333 -1.53 26.97 -15.99
N THR A 334 -0.45 26.82 -16.74
CA THR A 334 0.26 25.53 -16.84
C THR A 334 1.27 25.38 -15.71
N LEU A 335 1.65 24.14 -15.39
CA LEU A 335 2.73 23.89 -14.43
C LEU A 335 4.06 24.49 -14.89
N ASP A 336 4.36 24.50 -16.19
CA ASP A 336 5.58 25.10 -16.72
C ASP A 336 5.60 26.62 -16.50
N GLU A 337 4.48 27.33 -16.72
CA GLU A 337 4.37 28.75 -16.38
C GLU A 337 4.57 29.03 -14.89
N LEU A 338 4.00 28.19 -14.02
CA LEU A 338 4.19 28.29 -12.57
C LEU A 338 5.65 28.03 -12.19
N ILE A 339 6.30 27.05 -12.82
CA ILE A 339 7.71 26.72 -12.58
C ILE A 339 8.61 27.87 -13.02
N GLU A 340 8.36 28.49 -14.18
CA GLU A 340 9.18 29.61 -14.67
C GLU A 340 9.14 30.84 -13.74
N ARG A 341 7.96 31.12 -13.17
CA ARG A 341 7.74 32.29 -12.30
C ARG A 341 8.15 32.06 -10.84
N GLY A 342 8.16 30.81 -10.38
CA GLY A 342 8.38 30.48 -8.97
C GLY A 342 9.80 30.75 -8.49
N ASP A 343 9.94 31.05 -7.20
CA ASP A 343 11.24 31.28 -6.55
C ASP A 343 12.08 29.98 -6.56
N PRO A 344 13.35 30.00 -7.01
CA PRO A 344 14.23 28.84 -6.94
C PRO A 344 14.65 28.42 -5.53
N ALA A 345 14.41 29.24 -4.50
CA ALA A 345 14.80 28.97 -3.12
C ALA A 345 14.27 27.63 -2.61
N ASP A 346 15.06 26.97 -1.75
CA ASP A 346 14.62 25.74 -1.11
C ASP A 346 13.43 26.02 -0.18
N PRO A 347 12.27 25.34 -0.39
CA PRO A 347 11.12 25.54 0.47
C PRO A 347 11.44 25.17 1.91
N VAL A 348 10.77 25.86 2.85
CA VAL A 348 10.83 25.50 4.26
C VAL A 348 10.02 24.20 4.43
N PRO A 349 10.57 23.15 5.06
CA PRO A 349 9.83 21.93 5.31
C PRO A 349 8.57 22.20 6.11
N PRO A 350 7.45 21.54 5.77
CA PRO A 350 6.19 21.71 6.48
C PRO A 350 6.30 21.18 7.91
N SER A 351 5.41 21.62 8.79
CA SER A 351 5.36 21.15 10.17
C SER A 351 4.84 19.71 10.27
N GLU A 352 3.93 19.34 9.37
CA GLU A 352 3.45 17.99 9.13
C GLU A 352 3.72 17.54 7.68
N PRO A 353 4.12 16.28 7.44
CA PRO A 353 4.36 15.79 6.10
C PRO A 353 3.06 15.68 5.30
N GLY A 354 3.13 16.07 4.02
CA GLY A 354 2.04 15.87 3.07
C GLY A 354 1.68 14.39 2.91
N ARG A 355 0.39 14.13 2.62
CA ARG A 355 -0.15 12.77 2.45
C ARG A 355 -0.44 12.49 0.98
N ALA A 356 -0.42 11.22 0.61
CA ALA A 356 -0.96 10.74 -0.66
C ALA A 356 -2.24 9.95 -0.37
N ILE A 357 -3.37 10.40 -0.90
CA ILE A 357 -4.65 9.70 -0.84
C ILE A 357 -4.89 9.03 -2.18
N ILE A 358 -4.94 7.70 -2.16
CA ILE A 358 -5.31 6.88 -3.32
C ILE A 358 -6.77 6.49 -3.19
N LEU A 359 -7.52 6.68 -4.27
CA LEU A 359 -8.91 6.24 -4.35
C LEU A 359 -9.00 4.74 -4.64
N THR A 360 -9.91 4.04 -3.98
CA THR A 360 -10.22 2.64 -4.29
C THR A 360 -10.81 2.49 -5.69
N SER A 361 -10.69 1.30 -6.30
CA SER A 361 -11.12 1.05 -7.68
C SER A 361 -12.64 1.18 -7.93
N GLY A 362 -13.46 1.37 -6.88
CA GLY A 362 -14.88 1.74 -7.00
C GLY A 362 -15.76 0.80 -7.83
N THR A 363 -15.55 -0.53 -7.77
CA THR A 363 -16.27 -1.47 -8.64
C THR A 363 -17.76 -1.63 -8.28
N THR A 364 -18.16 -1.27 -7.05
CA THR A 364 -19.54 -1.41 -6.53
C THR A 364 -20.17 -0.08 -6.07
N GLY A 365 -19.48 1.06 -6.22
CA GLY A 365 -19.96 2.37 -5.78
C GLY A 365 -18.89 3.47 -5.90
N THR A 366 -19.18 4.69 -5.40
CA THR A 366 -18.26 5.82 -5.48
C THR A 366 -16.94 5.50 -4.75
N PRO A 367 -15.78 5.59 -5.42
CA PRO A 367 -14.44 5.36 -4.88
C PRO A 367 -14.24 6.05 -3.54
N LYS A 368 -13.61 5.36 -2.59
CA LYS A 368 -13.31 5.91 -1.25
C LYS A 368 -11.82 6.24 -1.16
N GLY A 369 -11.47 7.35 -0.50
CA GLY A 369 -10.08 7.65 -0.19
C GLY A 369 -9.57 6.71 0.90
N ALA A 370 -8.45 6.06 0.65
CA ALA A 370 -7.75 5.26 1.65
C ALA A 370 -6.52 6.04 2.11
N SER A 371 -6.53 6.49 3.37
CA SER A 371 -5.39 7.18 3.98
C SER A 371 -4.41 6.16 4.52
N ARG A 372 -3.13 6.36 4.23
CA ARG A 372 -2.04 5.60 4.86
C ARG A 372 -1.08 6.56 5.55
N LYS A 373 -0.49 6.08 6.64
CA LYS A 373 0.68 6.73 7.23
C LYS A 373 1.86 6.61 6.29
N GLN A 374 2.71 7.62 6.30
CA GLN A 374 4.05 7.49 5.75
C GLN A 374 4.80 6.42 6.54
N PRO A 375 5.62 5.60 5.87
CA PRO A 375 6.39 4.58 6.57
C PRO A 375 7.36 5.23 7.55
N GLU A 376 7.39 4.71 8.78
CA GLU A 376 8.33 5.15 9.84
C GLU A 376 9.67 4.39 9.77
N SER A 377 9.77 3.42 8.85
CA SER A 377 10.90 2.50 8.73
C SER A 377 11.17 2.10 7.27
N ILE A 378 12.36 1.55 7.00
CA ILE A 378 12.70 0.95 5.69
C ILE A 378 12.07 -0.43 5.46
N GLY A 379 11.35 -0.97 6.44
CA GLY A 379 10.71 -2.28 6.41
C GLY A 379 9.87 -2.54 5.16
N PRO A 380 9.01 -1.59 4.70
CA PRO A 380 8.14 -1.81 3.54
C PRO A 380 8.94 -2.05 2.27
N MET A 381 9.99 -1.25 2.10
CA MET A 381 10.92 -1.38 1.00
C MET A 381 11.65 -2.73 1.07
N VAL A 382 12.16 -3.11 2.25
CA VAL A 382 12.83 -4.41 2.44
C VAL A 382 11.88 -5.59 2.19
N SER A 383 10.59 -5.45 2.53
CA SER A 383 9.55 -6.45 2.26
C SER A 383 9.41 -6.69 0.76
N LEU A 384 9.21 -5.63 -0.03
CA LEU A 384 9.08 -5.74 -1.48
C LEU A 384 10.38 -6.24 -2.15
N LEU A 385 11.53 -5.68 -1.76
CA LEU A 385 12.85 -6.07 -2.27
C LEU A 385 13.25 -7.50 -1.90
N SER A 386 12.62 -8.10 -0.88
CA SER A 386 12.89 -9.49 -0.49
C SER A 386 12.41 -10.51 -1.52
N LYS A 387 11.54 -10.10 -2.45
CA LYS A 387 10.94 -10.95 -3.49
C LYS A 387 11.15 -10.39 -4.89
N ILE A 388 11.05 -9.07 -5.07
CA ILE A 388 11.23 -8.40 -6.37
C ILE A 388 12.66 -7.84 -6.41
N PRO A 389 13.53 -8.30 -7.32
CA PRO A 389 14.98 -8.05 -7.28
C PRO A 389 15.38 -6.67 -7.85
N LEU A 390 14.65 -5.60 -7.53
CA LEU A 390 14.95 -4.24 -7.98
C LEU A 390 16.33 -3.78 -7.47
N LYS A 391 17.03 -2.99 -8.27
CA LYS A 391 18.38 -2.49 -7.99
C LYS A 391 18.41 -0.96 -7.96
N ALA A 392 19.31 -0.44 -7.14
CA ALA A 392 19.60 0.98 -7.07
C ALA A 392 20.13 1.48 -8.42
N ARG A 393 19.66 2.66 -8.82
CA ARG A 393 20.03 3.37 -10.05
C ARG A 393 19.72 2.59 -11.33
N GLU A 394 18.71 1.72 -11.27
CA GLU A 394 18.16 1.08 -12.46
C GLU A 394 17.21 2.02 -13.21
N LYS A 395 16.90 1.68 -14.47
CA LYS A 395 15.88 2.36 -15.25
C LYS A 395 14.58 1.56 -15.16
N THR A 396 13.53 2.22 -14.69
CA THR A 396 12.22 1.63 -14.47
C THR A 396 11.20 2.32 -15.37
N ILE A 397 10.58 1.58 -16.29
CA ILE A 397 9.44 2.09 -17.06
C ILE A 397 8.15 1.85 -16.27
N ILE A 398 7.56 2.91 -15.70
CA ILE A 398 6.31 2.77 -14.96
C ILE A 398 5.14 2.80 -15.94
N VAL A 399 4.71 1.62 -16.37
CA VAL A 399 3.56 1.45 -17.27
C VAL A 399 2.25 1.44 -16.48
N ALA A 400 2.26 0.86 -15.28
CA ALA A 400 1.11 0.89 -14.38
C ALA A 400 0.71 2.34 -14.02
N PRO A 401 -0.59 2.68 -13.92
CA PRO A 401 -1.00 4.06 -13.67
C PRO A 401 -0.46 4.61 -12.33
N LEU A 402 0.17 5.79 -12.37
CA LEU A 402 0.81 6.44 -11.22
C LEU A 402 -0.21 6.91 -10.16
N PHE A 403 -1.42 7.26 -10.57
CA PHE A 403 -2.50 7.63 -9.65
C PHE A 403 -3.07 6.43 -8.86
N HIS A 404 -2.72 5.21 -9.25
CA HIS A 404 -3.08 3.98 -8.53
C HIS A 404 -1.95 3.50 -7.64
N SER A 405 -2.30 2.73 -6.59
CA SER A 405 -1.36 2.29 -5.56
C SER A 405 -0.16 1.51 -6.11
N TRP A 406 -0.34 0.76 -7.20
CA TRP A 406 0.74 -0.04 -7.78
C TRP A 406 1.79 0.82 -8.50
N GLY A 407 1.36 1.72 -9.38
CA GLY A 407 2.29 2.68 -10.02
C GLY A 407 2.93 3.61 -8.99
N PHE A 408 2.14 4.11 -8.04
CA PHE A 408 2.64 4.97 -6.96
C PHE A 408 3.66 4.27 -6.04
N ALA A 409 3.48 2.98 -5.75
CA ALA A 409 4.44 2.21 -4.96
C ALA A 409 5.80 2.11 -5.68
N HIS A 410 5.79 1.90 -6.99
CA HIS A 410 7.03 1.86 -7.78
C HIS A 410 7.70 3.25 -7.92
N PHE A 411 6.91 4.32 -8.02
CA PHE A 411 7.43 5.68 -7.87
C PHE A 411 8.10 5.87 -6.50
N SER A 412 7.42 5.47 -5.41
CA SER A 412 7.91 5.60 -4.05
C SER A 412 9.18 4.77 -3.79
N LEU A 413 9.30 3.58 -4.40
CA LEU A 413 10.51 2.75 -4.34
C LEU A 413 11.66 3.32 -5.17
N ALA A 414 11.37 3.95 -6.31
CA ALA A 414 12.39 4.54 -7.18
C ALA A 414 13.17 5.66 -6.49
N LEU A 415 12.53 6.39 -5.57
CA LEU A 415 13.16 7.49 -4.83
C LEU A 415 14.38 7.06 -4.00
N PRO A 416 14.27 6.14 -3.01
CA PRO A 416 15.44 5.67 -2.25
C PRO A 416 16.40 4.85 -3.12
N LEU A 417 15.93 4.21 -4.20
CA LEU A 417 16.77 3.49 -5.15
C LEU A 417 17.57 4.43 -6.07
N GLY A 418 17.19 5.71 -6.19
CA GLY A 418 17.77 6.63 -7.16
C GLY A 418 17.56 6.18 -8.61
N SER A 419 16.42 5.53 -8.88
CA SER A 419 16.11 4.98 -10.21
C SER A 419 15.75 6.07 -11.21
N THR A 420 16.08 5.85 -12.48
CA THR A 420 15.55 6.65 -13.59
C THR A 420 14.13 6.17 -13.92
N LEU A 421 13.16 7.06 -13.81
CA LEU A 421 11.77 6.81 -14.18
C LEU A 421 11.56 7.08 -15.66
N ILE A 422 11.03 6.10 -16.38
CA ILE A 422 10.62 6.23 -17.77
C ILE A 422 9.09 6.18 -17.80
N LEU A 423 8.46 7.22 -18.34
CA LEU A 423 7.02 7.43 -18.26
C LEU A 423 6.45 7.66 -19.67
N ARG A 424 5.24 7.17 -19.89
CA ARG A 424 4.46 7.43 -21.09
C ARG A 424 3.02 7.68 -20.69
N ARG A 425 2.40 8.72 -21.24
CA ARG A 425 1.03 9.09 -20.88
C ARG A 425 0.05 7.96 -21.14
N LYS A 426 0.18 7.31 -22.31
CA LYS A 426 -0.72 6.26 -22.79
C LYS A 426 0.05 4.97 -23.01
N PHE A 427 -0.51 3.88 -22.49
CA PHE A 427 0.02 2.54 -22.74
C PHE A 427 -0.17 2.16 -24.21
N ASP A 428 0.91 1.74 -24.85
CA ASP A 428 0.92 1.12 -26.15
C ASP A 428 1.88 -0.08 -26.10
N PRO A 429 1.44 -1.30 -26.45
CA PRO A 429 2.21 -2.51 -26.22
C PRO A 429 3.50 -2.57 -27.06
N GLU A 430 3.46 -2.20 -28.35
CA GLU A 430 4.65 -2.26 -29.21
C GLU A 430 5.66 -1.19 -28.80
N GLN A 431 5.20 0.04 -28.59
CA GLN A 431 6.05 1.15 -28.19
C GLN A 431 6.61 0.95 -26.78
N THR A 432 5.96 0.15 -25.92
CA THR A 432 6.54 -0.27 -24.63
C THR A 432 7.77 -1.14 -24.85
N LEU A 433 7.71 -2.12 -25.76
CA LEU A 433 8.87 -2.92 -26.15
C LEU A 433 9.97 -2.06 -26.79
N ALA A 434 9.59 -1.13 -27.67
CA ALA A 434 10.52 -0.18 -28.28
C ALA A 434 11.25 0.68 -27.24
N TRP A 435 10.56 1.14 -26.20
CA TRP A 435 11.17 1.93 -25.12
C TRP A 435 12.02 1.08 -24.18
N ILE A 436 11.66 -0.19 -23.96
CA ILE A 436 12.49 -1.14 -23.22
C ILE A 436 13.86 -1.28 -23.89
N GLU A 437 13.89 -1.50 -25.21
CA GLU A 437 15.13 -1.57 -25.99
C GLU A 437 15.87 -0.22 -25.97
N ARG A 438 15.20 0.85 -26.40
CA ARG A 438 15.80 2.19 -26.56
C ARG A 438 16.49 2.68 -25.30
N TYR A 439 15.85 2.51 -24.15
CA TYR A 439 16.35 3.01 -22.88
C TYR A 439 17.09 1.94 -22.07
N ARG A 440 17.11 0.68 -22.53
CA ARG A 440 17.71 -0.47 -21.82
C ARG A 440 17.09 -0.63 -20.43
N VAL A 441 15.77 -0.68 -20.39
CA VAL A 441 14.97 -0.77 -19.15
C VAL A 441 15.26 -2.07 -18.42
N GLN A 442 15.36 -2.00 -17.09
CA GLN A 442 15.55 -3.18 -16.22
C GLN A 442 14.28 -3.61 -15.49
N SER A 443 13.38 -2.68 -15.15
CA SER A 443 12.12 -3.01 -14.50
C SER A 443 10.93 -2.35 -15.19
N ALA A 444 9.85 -3.12 -15.39
CA ALA A 444 8.62 -2.63 -15.98
C ALA A 444 7.40 -3.04 -15.15
N PRO A 445 7.03 -2.29 -14.08
CA PRO A 445 5.79 -2.54 -13.37
C PRO A 445 4.57 -2.31 -14.26
N MET A 446 3.74 -3.35 -14.39
CA MET A 446 2.54 -3.36 -15.23
C MET A 446 1.34 -3.95 -14.48
N VAL A 447 0.20 -4.01 -15.17
CA VAL A 447 -0.96 -4.82 -14.75
C VAL A 447 -1.13 -6.02 -15.71
N PRO A 448 -1.75 -7.14 -15.30
CA PRO A 448 -1.88 -8.34 -16.14
C PRO A 448 -2.43 -8.10 -17.55
N VAL A 449 -3.43 -7.23 -17.72
CA VAL A 449 -4.01 -6.92 -19.05
C VAL A 449 -3.00 -6.24 -20.00
N MET A 450 -2.03 -5.48 -19.47
CA MET A 450 -0.98 -4.89 -20.31
C MET A 450 -0.03 -5.97 -20.82
N VAL A 451 0.31 -6.94 -19.98
CA VAL A 451 1.09 -8.12 -20.40
C VAL A 451 0.34 -8.94 -21.43
N GLN A 452 -0.97 -9.15 -21.23
CA GLN A 452 -1.82 -9.81 -22.22
C GLN A 452 -1.75 -9.11 -23.58
N ARG A 453 -1.96 -7.79 -23.61
CA ARG A 453 -1.90 -7.00 -24.87
C ARG A 453 -0.53 -7.04 -25.54
N ILE A 454 0.56 -7.12 -24.77
CA ILE A 454 1.90 -7.37 -25.33
C ILE A 454 1.99 -8.78 -25.93
N MET A 455 1.43 -9.79 -25.26
CA MET A 455 1.40 -11.16 -25.76
C MET A 455 0.44 -11.37 -26.95
N GLU A 456 -0.52 -10.48 -27.17
CA GLU A 456 -1.40 -10.49 -28.34
C GLU A 456 -0.76 -9.89 -29.60
N LEU A 457 0.36 -9.16 -29.47
CA LEU A 457 1.12 -8.69 -30.62
C LEU A 457 1.62 -9.89 -31.46
N PRO A 458 1.68 -9.76 -32.79
CA PRO A 458 2.30 -10.77 -33.63
C PRO A 458 3.72 -11.09 -33.15
N LYS A 459 4.10 -12.37 -33.16
CA LYS A 459 5.44 -12.79 -32.70
C LYS A 459 6.58 -12.04 -33.40
N SER A 460 6.43 -11.73 -34.69
CA SER A 460 7.40 -10.91 -35.45
C SER A 460 7.56 -9.49 -34.91
N VAL A 461 6.51 -8.91 -34.34
CA VAL A 461 6.56 -7.59 -33.69
C VAL A 461 7.21 -7.70 -32.31
N ARG A 462 6.87 -8.72 -31.51
CA ARG A 462 7.47 -8.92 -30.18
C ARG A 462 8.98 -9.15 -30.26
N GLN A 463 9.41 -9.94 -31.24
CA GLN A 463 10.83 -10.29 -31.45
C GLN A 463 11.64 -9.21 -32.18
N LYS A 464 11.01 -8.11 -32.60
CA LYS A 464 11.67 -6.98 -33.27
C LYS A 464 12.61 -6.21 -32.33
N TYR A 465 12.29 -6.18 -31.03
CA TYR A 465 12.98 -5.35 -30.04
C TYR A 465 13.82 -6.20 -29.09
N ASP A 466 15.05 -5.78 -28.80
CA ASP A 466 15.91 -6.40 -27.79
C ASP A 466 15.44 -6.02 -26.37
N THR A 467 14.73 -6.93 -25.72
CA THR A 467 14.28 -6.79 -24.33
C THR A 467 15.24 -7.43 -23.31
N SER A 468 16.46 -7.81 -23.69
CA SER A 468 17.42 -8.53 -22.81
C SER A 468 17.86 -7.75 -21.58
N SER A 469 17.67 -6.42 -21.54
CA SER A 469 17.95 -5.61 -20.35
C SER A 469 16.93 -5.81 -19.24
N LEU A 470 15.73 -6.30 -19.56
CA LEU A 470 14.62 -6.42 -18.63
C LEU A 470 14.86 -7.59 -17.67
N THR A 471 14.90 -7.30 -16.37
CA THR A 471 15.17 -8.29 -15.31
C THR A 471 13.97 -8.50 -14.38
N SER A 472 12.98 -7.59 -14.42
CA SER A 472 11.76 -7.72 -13.64
C SER A 472 10.54 -7.08 -14.30
N VAL A 473 9.44 -7.81 -14.31
CA VAL A 473 8.10 -7.36 -14.68
C VAL A 473 7.17 -7.67 -13.53
N PRO A 474 7.08 -6.78 -12.52
CA PRO A 474 6.20 -6.99 -11.40
C PRO A 474 4.78 -6.53 -11.76
N LEU A 475 3.81 -7.40 -11.46
CA LEU A 475 2.39 -7.22 -11.76
C LEU A 475 1.60 -7.05 -10.48
N SER A 476 0.56 -6.22 -10.54
CA SER A 476 -0.49 -6.17 -9.52
C SER A 476 -1.77 -5.57 -10.10
N GLY A 477 -2.81 -5.42 -9.27
CA GLY A 477 -4.03 -4.70 -9.62
C GLY A 477 -5.17 -5.57 -10.14
N SER A 478 -4.90 -6.73 -10.73
CA SER A 478 -5.93 -7.72 -11.12
C SER A 478 -5.42 -9.14 -10.99
N ALA A 479 -6.34 -10.11 -11.15
CA ALA A 479 -5.99 -11.51 -11.33
C ALA A 479 -4.99 -11.68 -12.48
N LEU A 480 -3.95 -12.51 -12.26
CA LEU A 480 -3.04 -12.99 -13.29
C LEU A 480 -3.46 -14.41 -13.67
N PRO A 481 -3.96 -14.65 -14.90
CA PRO A 481 -4.21 -16.00 -15.39
C PRO A 481 -2.91 -16.81 -15.41
N GLY A 482 -2.96 -18.05 -14.91
CA GLY A 482 -1.76 -18.91 -14.83
C GLY A 482 -1.13 -19.18 -16.19
N GLU A 483 -1.97 -19.40 -17.22
CA GLU A 483 -1.51 -19.64 -18.59
C GLU A 483 -0.80 -18.41 -19.18
N LEU A 484 -1.31 -17.21 -18.90
CA LEU A 484 -0.67 -15.96 -19.34
C LEU A 484 0.73 -15.82 -18.71
N ALA A 485 0.87 -16.19 -17.43
CA ALA A 485 2.16 -16.16 -16.75
C ALA A 485 3.18 -17.10 -17.41
N ILE A 486 2.77 -18.34 -17.73
CA ILE A 486 3.64 -19.31 -18.41
C ILE A 486 4.03 -18.82 -19.80
N LYS A 487 3.06 -18.42 -20.64
CA LYS A 487 3.32 -17.91 -21.99
C LYS A 487 4.28 -16.71 -21.98
N PHE A 488 4.11 -15.79 -21.03
CA PHE A 488 5.01 -14.65 -20.89
C PHE A 488 6.42 -15.10 -20.51
N MET A 489 6.57 -15.98 -19.52
CA MET A 489 7.90 -16.43 -19.07
C MET A 489 8.61 -17.29 -20.13
N ASP A 490 7.87 -17.99 -20.99
CA ASP A 490 8.44 -18.72 -22.13
C ASP A 490 8.97 -17.79 -23.23
N GLU A 491 8.35 -16.62 -23.43
CA GLU A 491 8.76 -15.63 -24.43
C GLU A 491 9.88 -14.70 -23.93
N PHE A 492 9.74 -14.18 -22.71
CA PHE A 492 10.61 -13.11 -22.16
C PHE A 492 11.52 -13.57 -21.02
N GLY A 493 11.41 -14.84 -20.59
CA GLY A 493 12.20 -15.41 -19.49
C GLY A 493 11.53 -15.30 -18.12
N ASP A 494 12.16 -15.90 -17.12
CA ASP A 494 11.68 -15.98 -15.74
C ASP A 494 11.89 -14.66 -14.97
N ILE A 495 11.22 -13.61 -15.44
CA ILE A 495 11.30 -12.23 -14.90
C ILE A 495 9.93 -11.69 -14.42
N LEU A 496 8.88 -12.51 -14.45
CA LEU A 496 7.53 -12.11 -14.06
C LEU A 496 7.30 -12.31 -12.55
N PHE A 497 6.76 -11.28 -11.89
CA PHE A 497 6.39 -11.34 -10.47
C PHE A 497 4.92 -10.96 -10.32
N ASN A 498 4.16 -11.66 -9.45
CA ASN A 498 2.75 -11.37 -9.23
C ASN A 498 2.51 -10.95 -7.78
N LEU A 499 2.23 -9.67 -7.55
CA LEU A 499 1.89 -9.14 -6.24
C LEU A 499 0.38 -9.07 -6.06
N TYR A 500 -0.10 -9.73 -5.02
CA TYR A 500 -1.47 -9.59 -4.53
C TYR A 500 -1.51 -8.69 -3.31
N GLY A 501 -2.51 -7.81 -3.28
CA GLY A 501 -2.75 -6.86 -2.22
C GLY A 501 -3.99 -6.02 -2.51
N SER A 502 -4.28 -5.10 -1.60
CA SER A 502 -5.42 -4.19 -1.71
C SER A 502 -5.03 -2.77 -1.26
N THR A 503 -5.90 -1.79 -1.50
CA THR A 503 -5.69 -0.42 -1.02
C THR A 503 -5.72 -0.31 0.51
N GLU A 504 -6.18 -1.34 1.21
CA GLU A 504 -6.26 -1.42 2.67
C GLU A 504 -5.01 -2.10 3.25
N VAL A 505 -4.51 -3.17 2.64
CA VAL A 505 -3.37 -3.96 3.19
C VAL A 505 -2.04 -3.73 2.49
N ALA A 506 -2.01 -2.94 1.40
CA ALA A 506 -0.84 -2.67 0.53
C ALA A 506 -0.39 -3.89 -0.26
N TRP A 507 0.14 -4.90 0.42
CA TRP A 507 0.53 -6.18 -0.15
C TRP A 507 0.21 -7.29 0.84
N ALA A 508 -0.04 -8.48 0.30
CA ALA A 508 -0.33 -9.68 1.04
C ALA A 508 0.68 -10.77 0.68
N THR A 509 0.86 -11.02 -0.62
CA THR A 509 1.76 -12.06 -1.14
C THR A 509 2.44 -11.60 -2.42
N ILE A 510 3.59 -12.21 -2.72
CA ILE A 510 4.30 -12.02 -3.99
C ILE A 510 4.72 -13.39 -4.53
N ALA A 511 4.23 -13.73 -5.72
CA ALA A 511 4.71 -14.88 -6.49
C ALA A 511 5.97 -14.48 -7.25
N THR A 512 7.03 -15.26 -7.06
CA THR A 512 8.25 -15.21 -7.88
C THR A 512 8.05 -16.00 -9.17
N PRO A 513 8.94 -15.86 -10.18
CA PRO A 513 8.90 -16.70 -11.37
C PRO A 513 8.87 -18.19 -11.04
N LYS A 514 9.64 -18.62 -10.03
CA LYS A 514 9.63 -20.00 -9.53
C LYS A 514 8.24 -20.41 -9.02
N ASP A 515 7.60 -19.57 -8.20
CA ASP A 515 6.25 -19.85 -7.69
C ASP A 515 5.24 -19.99 -8.84
N LEU A 516 5.33 -19.13 -9.86
CA LEU A 516 4.45 -19.14 -11.03
C LEU A 516 4.69 -20.36 -11.95
N ARG A 517 5.93 -20.83 -12.04
CA ARG A 517 6.30 -22.07 -12.76
C ARG A 517 5.75 -23.32 -12.06
N GLU A 518 5.89 -23.37 -10.74
CA GLU A 518 5.45 -24.52 -9.93
C GLU A 518 3.94 -24.55 -9.69
N ALA A 519 3.30 -23.39 -9.64
CA ALA A 519 1.87 -23.21 -9.35
C ALA A 519 1.26 -22.06 -10.15
N PRO A 520 0.98 -22.26 -11.45
CA PRO A 520 0.37 -21.24 -12.28
C PRO A 520 -0.94 -20.70 -11.68
N GLY A 521 -1.09 -19.38 -11.64
CA GLY A 521 -2.26 -18.69 -11.07
C GLY A 521 -2.15 -18.37 -9.58
N THR A 522 -1.07 -18.80 -8.91
CA THR A 522 -0.83 -18.42 -7.52
C THR A 522 -0.56 -16.92 -7.36
N ALA A 523 -1.02 -16.37 -6.24
CA ALA A 523 -0.63 -15.06 -5.72
C ALA A 523 0.70 -15.11 -4.95
N GLY A 524 1.30 -16.30 -4.81
CA GLY A 524 2.58 -16.53 -4.17
C GLY A 524 2.50 -16.57 -2.66
N ALA A 525 3.62 -16.31 -2.00
CA ALA A 525 3.73 -16.38 -0.54
C ALA A 525 3.94 -14.99 0.09
N PRO A 526 3.63 -14.80 1.38
CA PRO A 526 3.85 -13.53 2.07
C PRO A 526 5.33 -13.08 1.98
N PRO A 527 5.61 -11.84 1.58
CA PRO A 527 6.96 -11.28 1.69
C PRO A 527 7.29 -11.02 3.17
N ARG A 528 8.56 -10.70 3.46
CA ARG A 528 8.98 -10.53 4.86
C ARG A 528 8.20 -9.47 5.61
N GLY A 529 7.99 -9.70 6.90
CA GLY A 529 7.21 -8.78 7.74
C GLY A 529 5.71 -8.83 7.47
N THR A 530 5.23 -9.78 6.66
CA THR A 530 3.81 -9.97 6.36
C THR A 530 3.30 -11.28 6.97
N ILE A 531 2.20 -11.20 7.69
CA ILE A 531 1.47 -12.34 8.22
C ILE A 531 0.20 -12.48 7.38
N LEU A 532 -0.08 -13.70 6.92
CA LEU A 532 -1.31 -14.04 6.21
C LEU A 532 -2.00 -15.20 6.92
N ARG A 533 -3.32 -15.11 7.06
CA ARG A 533 -4.19 -16.14 7.64
C ARG A 533 -5.48 -16.26 6.86
N ILE A 534 -6.05 -17.46 6.84
CA ILE A 534 -7.35 -17.76 6.24
C ILE A 534 -8.31 -18.08 7.38
N TYR A 535 -9.43 -17.37 7.46
CA TYR A 535 -10.43 -17.56 8.52
C TYR A 535 -11.80 -17.94 7.94
N ASP A 536 -12.56 -18.74 8.67
CA ASP A 536 -13.98 -18.98 8.39
C ASP A 536 -14.88 -17.80 8.82
N GLU A 537 -16.17 -17.91 8.57
CA GLU A 537 -17.16 -16.89 8.95
C GLU A 537 -17.28 -16.67 10.46
N ARG A 538 -16.82 -17.64 11.28
CA ARG A 538 -16.84 -17.58 12.74
C ARG A 538 -15.51 -17.07 13.32
N GLY A 539 -14.57 -16.66 12.47
CA GLY A 539 -13.26 -16.16 12.88
C GLY A 539 -12.29 -17.25 13.34
N ARG A 540 -12.48 -18.51 12.94
CA ARG A 540 -11.56 -19.61 13.22
C ARG A 540 -10.58 -19.78 12.05
N GLU A 541 -9.29 -19.91 12.36
CA GLU A 541 -8.26 -20.15 11.34
C GLU A 541 -8.51 -21.51 10.67
N LEU A 542 -8.49 -21.51 9.34
CA LEU A 542 -8.70 -22.69 8.52
C LEU A 542 -7.37 -23.37 8.16
N PRO A 543 -7.33 -24.71 8.04
CA PRO A 543 -6.16 -25.43 7.57
C PRO A 543 -5.91 -25.16 6.07
N ARG A 544 -4.75 -25.60 5.58
CA ARG A 544 -4.39 -25.50 4.15
C ARG A 544 -5.40 -26.26 3.29
N GLY A 545 -5.61 -25.77 2.07
CA GLY A 545 -6.58 -26.31 1.10
C GLY A 545 -8.02 -25.85 1.33
N GLU A 546 -8.39 -25.37 2.52
CA GLU A 546 -9.73 -24.87 2.79
C GLU A 546 -9.87 -23.39 2.39
N THR A 547 -10.99 -23.07 1.72
CA THR A 547 -11.29 -21.71 1.26
C THR A 547 -11.96 -20.91 2.38
N GLY A 548 -11.42 -19.73 2.67
CA GLY A 548 -12.00 -18.78 3.61
C GLY A 548 -11.58 -17.35 3.33
N ARG A 549 -11.89 -16.44 4.25
CA ARG A 549 -11.58 -15.02 4.15
C ARG A 549 -10.09 -14.79 4.37
N ILE A 550 -9.48 -13.95 3.53
CA ILE A 550 -8.04 -13.66 3.60
C ILE A 550 -7.79 -12.46 4.52
N PHE A 551 -6.98 -12.67 5.55
CA PHE A 551 -6.56 -11.66 6.53
C PHE A 551 -5.05 -11.44 6.50
N VAL A 552 -4.63 -10.17 6.58
CA VAL A 552 -3.23 -9.76 6.40
C VAL A 552 -2.80 -8.78 7.48
N GLY A 553 -1.59 -8.97 8.01
CA GLY A 553 -0.92 -8.04 8.90
C GLY A 553 0.46 -7.67 8.37
N ASN A 554 0.73 -6.36 8.24
CA ASN A 554 2.04 -5.80 7.91
C ASN A 554 2.14 -4.35 8.43
N GLU A 555 3.25 -3.67 8.21
CA GLU A 555 3.47 -2.31 8.73
C GLU A 555 2.83 -1.19 7.89
N MET A 556 2.16 -1.54 6.79
CA MET A 556 1.57 -0.59 5.83
C MET A 556 0.04 -0.67 5.76
N LEU A 557 -0.63 -1.25 6.75
CA LEU A 557 -2.10 -1.22 6.84
C LEU A 557 -2.62 0.24 6.82
N PHE A 558 -3.72 0.48 6.12
CA PHE A 558 -4.35 1.81 6.07
C PHE A 558 -4.92 2.24 7.44
N GLU A 559 -5.21 3.53 7.60
CA GLU A 559 -5.80 4.07 8.84
C GLU A 559 -7.34 4.05 8.86
N GLY A 560 -7.96 3.63 7.75
CA GLY A 560 -9.39 3.74 7.50
C GLY A 560 -9.70 4.58 6.27
N TYR A 561 -10.99 4.67 5.93
CA TYR A 561 -11.44 5.47 4.79
C TYR A 561 -11.65 6.94 5.18
N THR A 562 -11.39 7.86 4.25
CA THR A 562 -11.64 9.31 4.43
C THR A 562 -13.09 9.64 4.78
N GLY A 563 -14.04 8.87 4.23
CA GLY A 563 -15.47 8.98 4.53
C GLY A 563 -15.94 8.24 5.80
N GLY A 564 -15.02 7.67 6.59
CA GLY A 564 -15.33 6.85 7.76
C GLY A 564 -15.49 5.36 7.47
N GLY A 565 -15.34 4.54 8.51
CA GLY A 565 -15.35 3.08 8.44
C GLY A 565 -13.97 2.45 8.23
N GLY A 566 -13.91 1.12 8.34
CA GLY A 566 -12.69 0.33 8.23
C GLY A 566 -12.95 -1.05 7.65
N LYS A 567 -12.02 -1.97 7.89
CA LYS A 567 -12.13 -3.40 7.58
C LYS A 567 -12.12 -4.20 8.88
N ASP A 568 -12.68 -5.41 8.84
CA ASP A 568 -12.66 -6.32 9.98
C ASP A 568 -11.22 -6.63 10.41
N LEU A 569 -11.03 -6.77 11.72
CA LEU A 569 -9.76 -7.15 12.33
C LEU A 569 -9.95 -8.43 13.15
N ILE A 570 -9.11 -9.44 12.90
CA ILE A 570 -9.01 -10.65 13.71
C ILE A 570 -7.53 -10.82 14.06
N ASP A 571 -7.22 -10.93 15.36
CA ASP A 571 -5.83 -11.06 15.86
C ASP A 571 -4.87 -9.95 15.37
N GLY A 572 -5.41 -8.75 15.12
CA GLY A 572 -4.64 -7.62 14.56
C GLY A 572 -4.33 -7.74 13.06
N LEU A 573 -4.89 -8.75 12.38
CA LEU A 573 -4.84 -8.93 10.94
C LEU A 573 -6.10 -8.33 10.31
N MET A 574 -5.93 -7.66 9.18
CA MET A 574 -7.00 -6.94 8.49
C MET A 574 -7.59 -7.77 7.35
N ALA A 575 -8.92 -7.80 7.28
CA ALA A 575 -9.62 -8.43 6.16
C ALA A 575 -9.33 -7.71 4.85
N THR A 576 -8.99 -8.48 3.82
CA THR A 576 -8.79 -7.96 2.46
C THR A 576 -10.12 -7.68 1.75
N GLY A 577 -11.16 -8.45 2.06
CA GLY A 577 -12.42 -8.51 1.28
C GLY A 577 -12.38 -9.56 0.16
N ASP A 578 -11.32 -10.37 0.12
CA ASP A 578 -11.18 -11.50 -0.79
C ASP A 578 -11.20 -12.81 -0.01
N VAL A 579 -11.57 -13.88 -0.71
CA VAL A 579 -11.51 -15.26 -0.23
C VAL A 579 -10.46 -16.06 -1.00
N GLY A 580 -9.92 -17.07 -0.36
CA GLY A 580 -8.90 -17.92 -0.94
C GLY A 580 -8.45 -19.02 0.00
N TYR A 581 -7.44 -19.75 -0.42
CA TYR A 581 -6.82 -20.83 0.36
C TYR A 581 -5.30 -20.81 0.20
N LEU A 582 -4.62 -21.44 1.15
CA LEU A 582 -3.19 -21.72 1.05
C LEU A 582 -2.97 -23.14 0.56
N ASP A 583 -2.07 -23.34 -0.40
CA ASP A 583 -1.62 -24.68 -0.78
C ASP A 583 -0.60 -25.25 0.21
N GLU A 584 -0.13 -26.48 -0.05
CA GLU A 584 0.86 -27.16 0.79
C GLU A 584 2.21 -26.44 0.90
N ALA A 585 2.55 -25.59 -0.07
CA ALA A 585 3.75 -24.76 -0.06
C ALA A 585 3.54 -23.39 0.61
N ASN A 586 2.35 -23.13 1.20
CA ASN A 586 1.91 -21.83 1.72
C ASN A 586 1.81 -20.73 0.65
N ARG A 587 1.54 -21.11 -0.59
CA ARG A 587 1.22 -20.16 -1.65
C ARG A 587 -0.28 -19.90 -1.65
N LEU A 588 -0.65 -18.63 -1.74
CA LEU A 588 -2.03 -18.19 -1.75
C LEU A 588 -2.64 -18.37 -3.12
N PHE A 589 -3.87 -18.88 -3.15
CA PHE A 589 -4.76 -18.83 -4.30
C PHE A 589 -5.97 -17.99 -3.93
N VAL A 590 -6.22 -16.93 -4.69
CA VAL A 590 -7.34 -16.01 -4.46
C VAL A 590 -8.52 -16.45 -5.31
N SER A 591 -9.55 -16.98 -4.68
CA SER A 591 -10.76 -17.51 -5.34
C SER A 591 -11.69 -16.41 -5.83
N GLY A 592 -11.65 -15.21 -5.25
CA GLY A 592 -12.48 -14.08 -5.66
C GLY A 592 -12.83 -13.17 -4.49
N ARG A 593 -13.76 -12.25 -4.72
CA ARG A 593 -14.28 -11.38 -3.65
C ARG A 593 -15.38 -12.08 -2.87
N ASP A 594 -15.47 -11.76 -1.58
CA ASP A 594 -16.57 -12.24 -0.73
C ASP A 594 -17.94 -11.71 -1.21
N ASP A 595 -17.99 -10.46 -1.64
CA ASP A 595 -19.20 -9.78 -2.15
C ASP A 595 -19.56 -10.12 -3.61
N GLU A 596 -18.71 -10.88 -4.32
CA GLU A 596 -18.99 -11.37 -5.69
C GLU A 596 -19.35 -12.87 -5.74
N MET A 597 -19.48 -13.51 -4.57
CA MET A 597 -19.90 -14.90 -4.48
C MET A 597 -21.32 -15.06 -5.05
N ILE A 598 -21.47 -15.98 -5.99
CA ILE A 598 -22.77 -16.32 -6.58
C ILE A 598 -23.34 -17.49 -5.79
N VAL A 599 -24.53 -17.31 -5.21
CA VAL A 599 -25.23 -18.39 -4.50
C VAL A 599 -26.24 -19.01 -5.45
N SER A 600 -25.90 -20.17 -6.01
CA SER A 600 -26.72 -20.87 -7.02
C SER A 600 -27.20 -22.20 -6.48
N GLY A 601 -28.48 -22.31 -6.13
CA GLY A 601 -29.08 -23.53 -5.61
C GLY A 601 -28.57 -23.94 -4.23
N GLY A 602 -28.16 -22.97 -3.41
CA GLY A 602 -27.56 -23.20 -2.09
C GLY A 602 -26.05 -23.45 -2.11
N GLU A 603 -25.43 -23.52 -3.29
CA GLU A 603 -23.99 -23.68 -3.45
C GLU A 603 -23.30 -22.34 -3.67
N ASN A 604 -22.16 -22.15 -2.99
CA ASN A 604 -21.32 -20.96 -3.12
C ASN A 604 -20.37 -21.13 -4.31
N VAL A 605 -20.56 -20.31 -5.34
CA VAL A 605 -19.74 -20.33 -6.56
C VAL A 605 -18.96 -19.04 -6.67
N PHE A 606 -17.64 -19.15 -6.64
CA PHE A 606 -16.76 -18.02 -6.92
C PHE A 606 -16.53 -17.92 -8.43
N PRO A 607 -16.88 -16.78 -9.07
CA PRO A 607 -16.79 -16.63 -10.53
C PRO A 607 -15.43 -17.03 -11.11
N ARG A 608 -14.35 -16.69 -10.40
CA ARG A 608 -12.97 -16.88 -10.89
C ARG A 608 -12.61 -18.34 -11.13
N GLU A 609 -13.11 -19.26 -10.32
CA GLU A 609 -12.84 -20.70 -10.51
C GLU A 609 -13.35 -21.19 -11.87
N VAL A 610 -14.51 -20.68 -12.28
CA VAL A 610 -15.12 -21.02 -13.57
C VAL A 610 -14.45 -20.23 -14.70
N GLU A 611 -14.10 -18.96 -14.47
CA GLU A 611 -13.33 -18.14 -15.41
C GLU A 611 -11.97 -18.79 -15.74
N ASP A 612 -11.22 -19.26 -14.74
CA ASP A 612 -9.91 -19.90 -14.91
C ASP A 612 -10.00 -21.24 -15.68
N VAL A 613 -11.14 -21.94 -15.61
CA VAL A 613 -11.40 -23.14 -16.42
C VAL A 613 -11.69 -22.76 -17.86
N ILE A 614 -12.60 -21.81 -18.10
CA ILE A 614 -12.96 -21.38 -19.46
C ILE A 614 -11.76 -20.73 -20.18
N ALA A 615 -10.92 -19.98 -19.46
CA ALA A 615 -9.73 -19.33 -20.00
C ALA A 615 -8.66 -20.30 -20.55
N LYS A 616 -8.74 -21.60 -20.21
CA LYS A 616 -7.84 -22.63 -20.77
C LYS A 616 -8.27 -23.13 -22.15
N MET A 617 -9.50 -22.81 -22.59
CA MET A 617 -10.01 -23.25 -23.88
C MET A 617 -9.32 -22.48 -25.01
N LYS A 618 -8.87 -23.20 -26.04
CA LYS A 618 -8.35 -22.59 -27.27
C LYS A 618 -9.41 -21.71 -27.92
N GLY A 619 -9.06 -20.47 -28.27
CA GLY A 619 -9.97 -19.52 -28.92
C GLY A 619 -10.77 -18.64 -27.94
N VAL A 620 -10.61 -18.84 -26.63
CA VAL A 620 -11.09 -17.90 -25.60
C VAL A 620 -9.96 -16.92 -25.29
N GLY A 621 -10.19 -15.63 -25.48
CA GLY A 621 -9.25 -14.57 -25.12
C GLY A 621 -9.48 -14.10 -23.69
N GLU A 622 -10.73 -13.76 -23.36
CA GLU A 622 -11.11 -13.34 -22.01
C GLU A 622 -12.48 -13.89 -21.61
N VAL A 623 -12.69 -14.06 -20.31
CA VAL A 623 -13.96 -14.47 -19.74
C VAL A 623 -14.22 -13.75 -18.42
N ALA A 624 -15.48 -13.36 -18.20
CA ALA A 624 -15.97 -12.88 -16.91
C ALA A 624 -17.31 -13.54 -16.59
N ILE A 625 -17.52 -13.87 -15.33
CA ILE A 625 -18.76 -14.48 -14.84
C ILE A 625 -19.44 -13.56 -13.84
N ILE A 626 -20.75 -13.40 -14.03
CA ILE A 626 -21.63 -12.69 -13.10
C ILE A 626 -22.76 -13.62 -12.64
N GLY A 627 -23.28 -13.34 -11.46
CA GLY A 627 -24.54 -13.88 -10.99
C GLY A 627 -25.68 -13.06 -11.55
N VAL A 628 -26.67 -13.72 -12.13
CA VAL A 628 -27.94 -13.12 -12.54
C VAL A 628 -29.09 -13.83 -11.82
N ASP A 629 -30.18 -13.12 -11.57
CA ASP A 629 -31.30 -13.67 -10.80
C ASP A 629 -31.93 -14.88 -11.53
N ASP A 630 -32.29 -15.90 -10.76
CA ASP A 630 -32.94 -17.12 -11.24
C ASP A 630 -34.02 -17.55 -10.24
N GLU A 631 -35.25 -17.76 -10.72
CA GLU A 631 -36.40 -18.09 -9.87
C GLU A 631 -36.24 -19.42 -9.11
N GLN A 632 -35.47 -20.38 -9.64
CA GLN A 632 -35.30 -21.71 -9.06
C GLN A 632 -34.04 -21.81 -8.21
N PHE A 633 -32.97 -21.15 -8.62
CA PHE A 633 -31.65 -21.27 -7.99
C PHE A 633 -31.26 -20.05 -7.14
N GLY A 634 -32.11 -19.02 -7.07
CA GLY A 634 -31.79 -17.72 -6.49
C GLY A 634 -30.93 -16.90 -7.46
N GLN A 635 -29.73 -17.41 -7.77
CA GLN A 635 -28.88 -16.91 -8.83
C GLN A 635 -28.42 -18.03 -9.76
N ARG A 636 -28.09 -17.67 -11.00
CA ARG A 636 -27.41 -18.54 -11.97
C ARG A 636 -26.19 -17.83 -12.54
N LEU A 637 -25.23 -18.63 -13.01
CA LEU A 637 -24.04 -18.11 -13.67
C LEU A 637 -24.34 -17.68 -15.11
N LYS A 638 -23.90 -16.48 -15.48
CA LYS A 638 -23.80 -16.03 -16.87
C LYS A 638 -22.35 -15.70 -17.19
N ALA A 639 -21.83 -16.25 -18.29
CA ALA A 639 -20.48 -15.99 -18.76
C ALA A 639 -20.50 -14.98 -19.90
N PHE A 640 -19.61 -13.99 -19.85
CA PHE A 640 -19.28 -13.08 -20.95
C PHE A 640 -17.92 -13.47 -21.49
N VAL A 641 -17.83 -13.78 -22.78
CA VAL A 641 -16.63 -14.35 -23.40
C VAL A 641 -16.18 -13.49 -24.58
N ALA A 642 -14.95 -12.99 -24.51
CA ALA A 642 -14.27 -12.39 -25.65
C ALA A 642 -13.41 -13.47 -26.33
N ARG A 643 -13.62 -13.68 -27.63
CA ARG A 643 -12.95 -14.75 -28.40
C ARG A 643 -11.72 -14.23 -29.14
N GLU A 644 -10.72 -15.09 -29.27
CA GLU A 644 -9.57 -14.87 -30.16
C GLU A 644 -9.98 -15.20 -31.61
N GLY A 645 -10.66 -14.26 -32.28
CA GLY A 645 -11.14 -14.43 -33.65
C GLY A 645 -12.52 -15.08 -33.80
N SER A 646 -12.91 -15.37 -35.05
CA SER A 646 -14.26 -15.87 -35.39
C SER A 646 -14.48 -17.36 -35.08
N ASP A 647 -13.41 -18.14 -35.00
CA ASP A 647 -13.44 -19.61 -34.95
C ASP A 647 -13.29 -20.17 -33.52
N GLY A 648 -13.57 -19.34 -32.51
CA GLY A 648 -13.54 -19.75 -31.10
C GLY A 648 -14.72 -20.62 -30.68
N PRO A 649 -14.66 -21.26 -29.50
CA PRO A 649 -15.66 -22.24 -29.04
C PRO A 649 -17.06 -21.63 -28.92
N GLY A 650 -18.07 -22.44 -29.25
CA GLY A 650 -19.48 -22.07 -29.08
C GLY A 650 -19.95 -22.21 -27.63
N GLU A 651 -21.16 -21.72 -27.36
CA GLU A 651 -21.78 -21.80 -26.02
C GLU A 651 -21.87 -23.25 -25.51
N SER A 652 -22.26 -24.20 -26.38
CA SER A 652 -22.33 -25.63 -26.03
C SER A 652 -20.98 -26.20 -25.63
N ASP A 653 -19.92 -25.83 -26.35
CA ASP A 653 -18.56 -26.31 -26.11
C ASP A 653 -18.05 -25.81 -24.76
N ILE A 654 -18.29 -24.53 -24.45
CA ILE A 654 -17.92 -23.91 -23.18
C ILE A 654 -18.66 -24.59 -22.02
N LYS A 655 -19.98 -24.76 -22.13
CA LYS A 655 -20.77 -25.44 -21.08
C LYS A 655 -20.31 -26.87 -20.86
N GLN A 656 -20.04 -27.60 -21.94
CA GLN A 656 -19.55 -28.97 -21.86
C GLN A 656 -18.16 -29.03 -21.22
N TYR A 657 -17.26 -28.12 -21.60
CA TYR A 657 -15.91 -28.05 -21.05
C TYR A 657 -15.94 -27.76 -19.54
N VAL A 658 -16.76 -26.80 -19.09
CA VAL A 658 -16.94 -26.54 -17.65
C VAL A 658 -17.51 -27.76 -16.95
N LYS A 659 -18.55 -28.39 -17.50
CA LYS A 659 -19.19 -29.58 -16.91
C LYS A 659 -18.23 -30.76 -16.78
N SER A 660 -17.25 -30.88 -17.67
CA SER A 660 -16.24 -31.94 -17.63
C SER A 660 -15.11 -31.67 -16.61
N ASN A 661 -14.95 -30.44 -16.12
CA ASN A 661 -13.85 -30.05 -15.23
C ASN A 661 -14.30 -29.58 -13.84
N LEU A 662 -15.56 -29.13 -13.70
CA LEU A 662 -16.12 -28.59 -12.47
C LEU A 662 -17.49 -29.22 -12.15
N ALA A 663 -17.94 -29.04 -10.90
CA ALA A 663 -19.25 -29.50 -10.46
C ALA A 663 -20.39 -28.85 -11.28
N GLY A 664 -21.49 -29.58 -11.48
CA GLY A 664 -22.57 -29.18 -12.39
C GLY A 664 -23.22 -27.83 -12.08
N TYR A 665 -23.27 -27.42 -10.82
CA TYR A 665 -23.80 -26.12 -10.39
C TYR A 665 -22.87 -24.94 -10.76
N LYS A 666 -21.62 -25.20 -11.17
CA LYS A 666 -20.66 -24.20 -11.65
C LYS A 666 -20.75 -23.97 -13.17
N VAL A 667 -21.59 -24.72 -13.88
CA VAL A 667 -21.76 -24.58 -15.33
C VAL A 667 -22.58 -23.30 -15.62
N PRO A 668 -22.06 -22.35 -16.41
CA PRO A 668 -22.85 -21.19 -16.84
C PRO A 668 -24.12 -21.61 -17.55
N ARG A 669 -25.25 -21.00 -17.19
CA ARG A 669 -26.53 -21.27 -17.86
C ARG A 669 -26.66 -20.54 -19.19
N GLU A 670 -25.89 -19.47 -19.37
CA GLU A 670 -25.89 -18.61 -20.54
C GLU A 670 -24.46 -18.15 -20.82
N VAL A 671 -24.09 -18.11 -22.09
CA VAL A 671 -22.83 -17.54 -22.57
C VAL A 671 -23.12 -16.43 -23.57
N GLU A 672 -22.67 -15.22 -23.27
CA GLU A 672 -22.77 -14.06 -24.16
C GLU A 672 -21.38 -13.74 -24.73
N PHE A 673 -21.30 -13.62 -26.06
CA PHE A 673 -20.04 -13.28 -26.73
C PHE A 673 -19.92 -11.77 -26.90
N VAL A 674 -18.85 -11.20 -26.35
CA VAL A 674 -18.54 -9.77 -26.43
C VAL A 674 -17.27 -9.54 -27.23
N LYS A 675 -17.10 -8.32 -27.76
CA LYS A 675 -15.86 -7.93 -28.43
C LYS A 675 -14.70 -7.81 -27.43
N GLU A 676 -14.97 -7.18 -26.29
CA GLU A 676 -14.03 -6.98 -25.19
C GLU A 676 -14.80 -6.86 -23.87
N LEU A 677 -14.16 -7.18 -22.75
CA LEU A 677 -14.75 -6.97 -21.43
C LEU A 677 -14.54 -5.51 -20.97
N PRO A 678 -15.56 -4.86 -20.37
CA PRO A 678 -15.40 -3.53 -19.81
C PRO A 678 -14.46 -3.59 -18.61
N ARG A 679 -13.44 -2.73 -18.58
CA ARG A 679 -12.37 -2.74 -17.57
C ARG A 679 -12.03 -1.34 -17.08
N ASN A 680 -11.55 -1.25 -15.84
CA ASN A 680 -10.97 -0.01 -15.30
C ASN A 680 -9.47 0.13 -15.64
N ALA A 681 -8.85 1.21 -15.16
CA ALA A 681 -7.44 1.54 -15.43
C ALA A 681 -6.43 0.52 -14.87
N THR A 682 -6.80 -0.28 -13.86
CA THR A 682 -5.97 -1.37 -13.35
C THR A 682 -6.27 -2.71 -14.02
N GLY A 683 -7.11 -2.72 -15.05
CA GLY A 683 -7.53 -3.93 -15.76
C GLY A 683 -8.55 -4.78 -15.02
N LYS A 684 -9.20 -4.31 -13.94
CA LYS A 684 -10.29 -5.05 -13.30
C LYS A 684 -11.56 -4.94 -14.14
N VAL A 685 -12.27 -6.06 -14.33
CA VAL A 685 -13.54 -6.10 -15.07
C VAL A 685 -14.63 -5.34 -14.31
N LEU A 686 -15.37 -4.48 -15.00
CA LEU A 686 -16.48 -3.71 -14.46
C LEU A 686 -17.78 -4.53 -14.54
N LYS A 687 -17.95 -5.48 -13.60
CA LYS A 687 -19.12 -6.40 -13.57
C LYS A 687 -20.47 -5.67 -13.50
N ARG A 688 -20.52 -4.44 -12.98
CA ARG A 688 -21.74 -3.60 -13.03
C ARG A 688 -22.17 -3.33 -14.47
N GLU A 689 -21.24 -2.98 -15.35
CA GLU A 689 -21.55 -2.72 -16.76
C GLU A 689 -22.02 -3.99 -17.47
N LEU A 690 -21.43 -5.15 -17.15
CA LEU A 690 -21.90 -6.45 -17.65
C LEU A 690 -23.33 -6.76 -17.17
N LYS A 691 -23.66 -6.42 -15.92
CA LYS A 691 -25.02 -6.57 -15.38
C LYS A 691 -26.01 -5.63 -16.09
N GLU A 692 -25.63 -4.38 -16.31
CA GLU A 692 -26.43 -3.43 -17.09
C GLU A 692 -26.63 -3.88 -18.55
N MET A 693 -25.61 -4.48 -19.19
CA MET A 693 -25.74 -5.09 -20.52
C MET A 693 -26.78 -6.20 -20.52
N HIS A 694 -26.77 -7.08 -19.51
CA HIS A 694 -27.78 -8.12 -19.36
C HIS A 694 -29.19 -7.55 -19.15
N GLU A 695 -29.36 -6.57 -18.26
CA GLU A 695 -30.65 -5.93 -17.96
C GLU A 695 -31.24 -5.24 -19.21
N LYS A 696 -30.39 -4.58 -19.99
CA LYS A 696 -30.80 -3.96 -21.27
C LYS A 696 -31.18 -5.02 -22.31
N GLY A 697 -30.42 -6.11 -22.41
CA GLY A 697 -30.72 -7.23 -23.32
C GLY A 697 -31.99 -8.01 -22.98
N GLY A 698 -32.37 -8.07 -21.69
CA GLY A 698 -33.59 -8.74 -21.21
C GLY A 698 -34.89 -7.96 -21.46
N SER A 699 -34.81 -6.65 -21.71
CA SER A 699 -35.98 -5.79 -21.94
C SER A 699 -36.66 -5.96 -23.32
N GLY A 700 -36.10 -6.82 -24.19
CA GLY A 700 -36.61 -7.08 -25.54
C GLY A 700 -37.46 -8.34 -25.73
N SER A 701 -37.63 -9.21 -24.73
CA SER A 701 -38.26 -10.54 -24.94
C SER A 701 -39.55 -10.81 -24.14
N SER A 702 -40.10 -9.84 -23.40
CA SER A 702 -41.34 -10.02 -22.62
C SER A 702 -42.52 -9.14 -23.09
N SER A 703 -42.82 -9.12 -24.40
CA SER A 703 -44.15 -8.69 -24.87
C SER A 703 -44.70 -9.64 -25.94
N GLY A 704 -45.22 -10.78 -25.49
CA GLY A 704 -45.87 -11.77 -26.35
C GLY A 704 -46.94 -12.56 -25.63
N SER A 705 -48.20 -12.18 -25.87
CA SER A 705 -49.41 -12.99 -25.71
C SER A 705 -49.93 -13.30 -24.29
N LYS A 706 -50.82 -12.43 -23.80
CA LYS A 706 -52.07 -12.90 -23.16
C LYS A 706 -53.27 -12.49 -24.03
N LYS A 707 -53.64 -13.37 -24.96
CA LYS A 707 -55.03 -13.49 -25.40
C LYS A 707 -55.81 -14.19 -24.29
N SER A 708 -56.77 -13.51 -23.66
CA SER A 708 -57.90 -14.18 -23.01
C SER A 708 -59.21 -13.61 -23.55
N SER A 709 -59.97 -14.51 -24.13
CA SER A 709 -61.36 -14.39 -24.55
C SER A 709 -62.28 -13.84 -23.47
N GLY A 710 -63.09 -12.83 -23.81
CA GLY A 710 -64.24 -12.36 -23.05
C GLY A 710 -65.28 -11.78 -24.00
N GLN A 711 -66.39 -12.48 -24.13
CA GLN A 711 -67.45 -12.31 -25.11
C GLN A 711 -68.43 -11.19 -24.70
N LYS A 712 -68.82 -10.36 -25.68
CA LYS A 712 -70.06 -9.56 -25.83
C LYS A 712 -70.83 -9.12 -24.56
N SER A 713 -71.02 -7.80 -24.42
CA SER A 713 -72.39 -7.23 -24.41
C SER A 713 -72.38 -5.71 -24.73
N SER A 714 -73.55 -5.28 -25.18
CA SER A 714 -73.96 -4.07 -25.88
C SER A 714 -74.00 -2.75 -25.07
N GLY A 715 -73.94 -1.64 -25.81
CA GLY A 715 -74.34 -0.28 -25.38
C GLY A 715 -73.14 0.65 -25.44
N GLY A 716 -73.09 1.75 -26.19
CA GLY A 716 -74.14 2.62 -26.69
C GLY A 716 -73.66 4.07 -26.46
N LYS A 717 -73.57 4.84 -27.55
CA LYS A 717 -73.56 6.31 -27.63
C LYS A 717 -72.29 7.13 -27.22
N LYS A 718 -71.84 7.84 -28.27
CA LYS A 718 -71.62 9.30 -28.40
C LYS A 718 -70.39 9.99 -27.79
N ALA A 719 -69.70 10.70 -28.71
CA ALA A 719 -69.12 12.07 -28.63
C ALA A 719 -68.02 12.30 -27.58
N GLY A 720 -66.97 13.09 -27.80
CA GLY A 720 -66.48 13.93 -28.91
C GLY A 720 -65.03 14.30 -28.55
N ALA A 721 -64.15 14.42 -29.56
CA ALA A 721 -63.52 15.68 -29.96
C ALA A 721 -62.61 16.37 -28.92
N ARG A 722 -61.30 16.41 -29.27
CA ARG A 722 -60.34 17.55 -29.17
C ARG A 722 -60.03 18.04 -27.74
N ARG A 723 -58.78 18.19 -27.32
CA ARG A 723 -57.56 18.70 -27.98
C ARG A 723 -56.33 18.03 -27.40
#